data_AF-A0A837R9S6-F1
#
_entry.id   AF-A0A837R9S6-F1
#
_cell.length_a   1.000
_cell.length_b   1.000
_cell.length_c   1.000
_cell.angle_alpha   90.00
_cell.angle_beta   90.00
_cell.angle_gamma   90.00
#
_symmetry.space_group_name_H-M   'P 1'
#
loop_
_entity.id
_entity.type
_entity.pdbx_description
1 polymer ?
#
loop_
_entity_poly.entity_id
_entity_poly.type
_entity_poly.pdbx_seq_one_letter_code
_entity_poly.pdbx_strand_id
1 'polypeptide(L)'
;MADQLVLDTQQWLNTTYGDVDGFGSVPENGLTGWDTIYGLTRALQHELGITELVDNFGPTTASLFDEIADDIVPGYSGNIAYIIQGGFWCKGIDPAAFDGEFTSDTAAAVTTMKEYAGLSDTSGTLDSQFMAALLNMSAFTLVADGYEKIRTMQQQLNHDYLDYTGILPCDGVYQRDTNTALIYALQAEEGLDTDTASGTYGPMTQELTPTVSEGDSNNFVRILQWGLYVNNQAYTGDFDGSYSLDVSSAVASFETDMALSTTSGTSAGLDVFMSLLTSAGNPDRDAVACDTSHQINASEAAALSSAGYEYIGRYLTGTAGTGDDEVDKNLTTSEISLLTDAGLKIFPIYQDGASDSEDYFTESKGSSDGRKAGLAAMELGFPDDTIIYFAVDVDIQDGDIAGTVAQYFTGVASGISGFDFKIGIYATRNVANTIITDGLAEKAFVSDMSTGFSGNLGFPMPTEWAFDQFSEVAFDDFYIDKVASNSTRSTAVDDFTAGGAVGGASDLETINGIIQDLGDTNTYFSFVKSVEIEGFSEEYTVTTPAADFTLKVDLEGSISDDDGDVSVSYNVSDGNVSFSVSDAIQELLTENESALGASDMTNAMNEIAGVITNGDISSDTSIEASGMIITLKIKSTFEHAASNGKTYSIEYEITLEVQFHEFTNPLPVNVTQTQATEYNQQLTTIVTTASENALNYLKNLQPDLQFVPTPAYTESLLADMLMFLVYATFTFAL
;
A
#
# COMPACT_ATOMS: atom_id res chain seq x y z
N MET A 1 -13.95 -17.10 -22.13
CA MET A 1 -14.99 -17.99 -22.72
C MET A 1 -14.50 -19.41 -22.51
N ALA A 2 -15.35 -20.35 -22.13
CA ALA A 2 -14.92 -21.73 -21.90
C ALA A 2 -14.44 -22.37 -23.21
N ASP A 3 -13.26 -22.98 -23.18
CA ASP A 3 -12.71 -23.79 -24.25
C ASP A 3 -13.15 -25.25 -24.06
N GLN A 4 -13.71 -25.84 -25.11
CA GLN A 4 -14.26 -27.19 -25.04
C GLN A 4 -13.16 -28.25 -24.86
N LEU A 5 -11.96 -28.05 -25.42
CA LEU A 5 -10.87 -29.02 -25.34
C LEU A 5 -10.15 -28.93 -23.99
N VAL A 6 -10.14 -27.74 -23.37
CA VAL A 6 -9.77 -27.60 -21.96
C VAL A 6 -10.78 -28.32 -21.06
N LEU A 7 -12.09 -28.17 -21.33
CA LEU A 7 -13.13 -28.88 -20.57
C LEU A 7 -12.99 -30.41 -20.72
N ASP A 8 -12.77 -30.90 -21.93
CA ASP A 8 -12.56 -32.32 -22.21
C ASP A 8 -11.30 -32.84 -21.47
N THR A 9 -10.24 -32.03 -21.40
CA THR A 9 -9.03 -32.32 -20.61
C THR A 9 -9.33 -32.43 -19.12
N GLN A 10 -10.08 -31.47 -18.56
CA GLN A 10 -10.47 -31.46 -17.14
C GLN A 10 -11.33 -32.68 -16.78
N GLN A 11 -12.30 -33.03 -17.64
CA GLN A 11 -13.14 -34.21 -17.48
C GLN A 11 -12.35 -35.51 -17.54
N TRP A 12 -11.41 -35.60 -18.49
CA TRP A 12 -10.52 -36.75 -18.61
C TRP A 12 -9.62 -36.91 -17.39
N LEU A 13 -9.06 -35.83 -16.86
CA LEU A 13 -8.25 -35.83 -15.64
C LEU A 13 -9.05 -36.39 -14.45
N ASN A 14 -10.25 -35.86 -14.19
CA ASN A 14 -11.10 -36.32 -13.10
C ASN A 14 -11.55 -37.78 -13.28
N THR A 15 -11.87 -38.18 -14.51
CA THR A 15 -12.31 -39.56 -14.81
C THR A 15 -11.18 -40.57 -14.66
N THR A 16 -9.95 -40.20 -15.04
CA THR A 16 -8.80 -41.10 -15.09
C THR A 16 -8.07 -41.19 -13.75
N TYR A 17 -7.95 -40.06 -13.05
CA TYR A 17 -7.13 -39.93 -11.83
C TYR A 17 -7.88 -39.54 -10.57
N GLY A 18 -9.20 -39.27 -10.63
CA GLY A 18 -9.96 -38.84 -9.45
C GLY A 18 -9.97 -39.85 -8.28
N ASP A 19 -9.72 -41.13 -8.56
CA ASP A 19 -9.57 -42.19 -7.55
C ASP A 19 -8.10 -42.46 -7.14
N VAL A 20 -7.13 -41.72 -7.71
CA VAL A 20 -5.71 -41.84 -7.37
C VAL A 20 -5.40 -41.04 -6.12
N ASP A 21 -4.74 -41.70 -5.15
CA ASP A 21 -4.35 -41.07 -3.89
C ASP A 21 -3.41 -39.88 -4.14
N GLY A 22 -3.70 -38.75 -3.50
CA GLY A 22 -2.97 -37.49 -3.70
C GLY A 22 -3.31 -36.68 -4.96
N PHE A 23 -4.14 -37.17 -5.88
CA PHE A 23 -4.51 -36.42 -7.10
C PHE A 23 -5.54 -35.32 -6.83
N GLY A 24 -6.59 -35.61 -6.06
CA GLY A 24 -7.68 -34.66 -5.81
C GLY A 24 -8.65 -34.53 -6.99
N SER A 25 -9.02 -33.29 -7.35
CA SER A 25 -9.95 -32.99 -8.45
C SER A 25 -9.60 -31.68 -9.14
N VAL A 26 -10.01 -31.55 -10.40
CA VAL A 26 -9.85 -30.32 -11.20
C VAL A 26 -11.24 -29.74 -11.52
N PRO A 27 -11.44 -28.40 -11.47
CA PRO A 27 -12.69 -27.78 -11.90
C PRO A 27 -12.99 -28.04 -13.38
N GLU A 28 -14.20 -28.51 -13.71
CA GLU A 28 -14.66 -28.76 -15.09
C GLU A 28 -15.40 -27.54 -15.66
N ASN A 29 -14.68 -26.44 -15.88
CA ASN A 29 -15.24 -25.16 -16.30
C ASN A 29 -14.78 -24.69 -17.70
N GLY A 30 -13.90 -25.46 -18.36
CA GLY A 30 -13.30 -25.11 -19.65
C GLY A 30 -12.41 -23.87 -19.60
N LEU A 31 -11.99 -23.43 -18.41
CA LEU A 31 -11.05 -22.33 -18.23
C LEU A 31 -9.66 -22.89 -17.92
N THR A 32 -8.65 -22.41 -18.65
CA THR A 32 -7.26 -22.63 -18.27
C THR A 32 -6.97 -21.96 -16.92
N GLY A 33 -6.04 -22.53 -16.14
CA GLY A 33 -5.67 -22.02 -14.82
C GLY A 33 -4.84 -23.02 -14.02
N TRP A 34 -4.31 -22.57 -12.89
CA TRP A 34 -3.41 -23.34 -12.03
C TRP A 34 -3.97 -24.71 -11.66
N ASP A 35 -5.25 -24.82 -11.29
CA ASP A 35 -5.86 -26.11 -10.92
C ASP A 35 -5.77 -27.16 -12.04
N THR A 36 -5.92 -26.75 -13.30
CA THR A 36 -5.82 -27.66 -14.46
C THR A 36 -4.38 -28.07 -14.71
N ILE A 37 -3.45 -27.11 -14.63
CA ILE A 37 -2.01 -27.37 -14.75
C ILE A 37 -1.51 -28.29 -13.64
N TYR A 38 -1.90 -28.06 -12.39
CA TYR A 38 -1.58 -28.93 -11.24
C TYR A 38 -2.17 -30.33 -11.42
N GLY A 39 -3.38 -30.45 -11.97
CA GLY A 39 -3.94 -31.73 -12.40
C GLY A 39 -3.06 -32.46 -13.41
N LEU A 40 -2.64 -31.79 -14.49
CA LEU A 40 -1.76 -32.37 -15.51
C LEU A 40 -0.39 -32.77 -14.93
N THR A 41 0.21 -31.96 -14.06
CA THR A 41 1.49 -32.25 -13.38
C THR A 41 1.37 -33.49 -12.49
N ARG A 42 0.34 -33.57 -11.65
CA ARG A 42 0.11 -34.73 -10.78
C ARG A 42 -0.21 -36.00 -11.58
N ALA A 43 -0.96 -35.87 -12.67
CA ALA A 43 -1.20 -36.97 -13.60
C ALA A 43 0.13 -37.49 -14.19
N LEU A 44 1.02 -36.61 -14.64
CA LEU A 44 2.33 -37.00 -15.16
C LEU A 44 3.16 -37.71 -14.09
N GLN A 45 3.23 -37.15 -12.89
CA GLN A 45 3.94 -37.75 -11.77
C GLN A 45 3.45 -39.18 -11.49
N HIS A 46 2.13 -39.41 -11.52
CA HIS A 46 1.56 -40.75 -11.36
C HIS A 46 2.01 -41.70 -12.47
N GLU A 47 1.95 -41.28 -13.75
CA GLU A 47 2.41 -42.09 -14.88
C GLU A 47 3.91 -42.41 -14.82
N LEU A 48 4.71 -41.53 -14.21
CA LEU A 48 6.13 -41.75 -13.94
C LEU A 48 6.39 -42.64 -12.71
N GLY A 49 5.35 -43.09 -12.01
CA GLY A 49 5.44 -43.96 -10.84
C GLY A 49 5.72 -43.25 -9.52
N ILE A 50 5.58 -41.92 -9.48
CA ILE A 50 5.65 -41.13 -8.24
C ILE A 50 4.34 -41.36 -7.45
N THR A 51 4.47 -41.58 -6.14
CA THR A 51 3.33 -41.90 -5.26
C THR A 51 2.91 -40.73 -4.38
N GLU A 52 3.84 -39.87 -3.97
CA GLU A 52 3.54 -38.60 -3.29
C GLU A 52 3.44 -37.49 -4.35
N LEU A 53 2.22 -37.23 -4.78
CA LEU A 53 1.93 -36.24 -5.83
C LEU A 53 1.94 -34.82 -5.26
N VAL A 54 2.52 -33.88 -6.01
CA VAL A 54 2.62 -32.46 -5.64
C VAL A 54 2.38 -31.58 -6.85
N ASP A 55 1.96 -30.34 -6.61
CA ASP A 55 1.59 -29.37 -7.65
C ASP A 55 2.80 -28.81 -8.43
N ASN A 56 4.03 -29.21 -8.06
CA ASN A 56 5.27 -28.72 -8.67
C ASN A 56 5.95 -29.74 -9.59
N PHE A 57 6.42 -29.29 -10.76
CA PHE A 57 7.33 -30.06 -11.62
C PHE A 57 8.76 -29.97 -11.07
N GLY A 58 9.09 -30.84 -10.11
CA GLY A 58 10.40 -30.84 -9.44
C GLY A 58 11.47 -31.74 -10.08
N PRO A 59 12.70 -31.74 -9.54
CA PRO A 59 13.84 -32.52 -10.07
C PRO A 59 13.59 -34.02 -10.24
N THR A 60 12.80 -34.63 -9.35
CA THR A 60 12.42 -36.05 -9.46
C THR A 60 11.55 -36.30 -10.70
N THR A 61 10.58 -35.43 -10.95
CA THR A 61 9.70 -35.52 -12.14
C THR A 61 10.53 -35.34 -13.41
N ALA A 62 11.43 -34.35 -13.42
CA ALA A 62 12.33 -34.09 -14.53
C ALA A 62 13.19 -35.32 -14.87
N SER A 63 13.91 -35.86 -13.87
CA SER A 63 14.78 -37.02 -14.06
C SER A 63 14.03 -38.24 -14.58
N LEU A 64 12.83 -38.53 -14.06
CA LEU A 64 12.05 -39.68 -14.49
C LEU A 64 11.44 -39.49 -15.88
N PHE A 65 11.07 -38.25 -16.24
CA PHE A 65 10.58 -37.97 -17.59
C PHE A 65 11.67 -38.16 -18.64
N ASP A 66 12.89 -37.69 -18.37
CA ASP A 66 14.02 -37.84 -19.29
C ASP A 66 14.40 -39.31 -19.53
N GLU A 67 14.10 -40.23 -18.61
CA GLU A 67 14.30 -41.68 -18.81
C GLU A 67 13.39 -42.28 -19.89
N ILE A 68 12.24 -41.64 -20.17
CA ILE A 68 11.24 -42.15 -21.12
C ILE A 68 11.00 -41.24 -22.34
N ALA A 69 11.56 -40.03 -22.35
CA ALA A 69 11.27 -39.01 -23.35
C ALA A 69 11.54 -39.48 -24.80
N ASP A 70 12.61 -40.24 -25.00
CA ASP A 70 12.99 -40.82 -26.31
C ASP A 70 11.95 -41.83 -26.86
N ASP A 71 11.11 -42.40 -26.00
CA ASP A 71 10.05 -43.34 -26.39
C ASP A 71 8.73 -42.63 -26.77
N ILE A 72 8.57 -41.34 -26.39
CA ILE A 72 7.37 -40.54 -26.66
C ILE A 72 7.53 -39.83 -28.02
N VAL A 73 7.36 -40.61 -29.08
CA VAL A 73 7.52 -40.16 -30.48
C VAL A 73 6.30 -40.55 -31.31
N PRO A 74 6.16 -40.09 -32.58
CA PRO A 74 5.02 -40.44 -33.42
C PRO A 74 4.75 -41.95 -33.46
N GLY A 75 3.58 -42.35 -32.96
CA GLY A 75 3.15 -43.75 -32.78
C GLY A 75 3.11 -44.24 -31.33
N TYR A 76 3.54 -43.42 -30.36
CA TYR A 76 3.29 -43.66 -28.94
C TYR A 76 1.80 -43.48 -28.63
N SER A 77 1.26 -44.33 -27.75
CA SER A 77 -0.12 -44.30 -27.29
C SER A 77 -0.16 -44.51 -25.78
N GLY A 78 -0.86 -43.63 -25.06
CA GLY A 78 -0.97 -43.72 -23.60
C GLY A 78 -1.39 -42.41 -22.93
N ASN A 79 -1.54 -42.47 -21.61
CA ASN A 79 -1.97 -41.33 -20.80
C ASN A 79 -1.01 -40.13 -20.88
N ILE A 80 0.29 -40.36 -21.05
CA ILE A 80 1.26 -39.26 -21.20
C ILE A 80 0.97 -38.44 -22.47
N ALA A 81 0.49 -39.06 -23.55
CA ALA A 81 0.07 -38.33 -24.73
C ALA A 81 -1.18 -37.47 -24.48
N TYR A 82 -2.15 -37.95 -23.68
CA TYR A 82 -3.27 -37.12 -23.23
C TYR A 82 -2.78 -35.92 -22.40
N ILE A 83 -1.81 -36.13 -21.50
CA ILE A 83 -1.24 -35.04 -20.69
C ILE A 83 -0.58 -33.99 -21.59
N ILE A 84 0.21 -34.42 -22.57
CA ILE A 84 0.86 -33.52 -23.53
C ILE A 84 -0.18 -32.75 -24.36
N GLN A 85 -1.16 -33.43 -24.93
CA GLN A 85 -2.23 -32.82 -25.71
C GLN A 85 -3.04 -31.82 -24.85
N GLY A 86 -3.40 -32.21 -23.62
CA GLY A 86 -4.09 -31.35 -22.65
C GLY A 86 -3.28 -30.11 -22.26
N GLY A 87 -1.96 -30.27 -22.08
CA GLY A 87 -1.03 -29.18 -21.88
C GLY A 87 -1.06 -28.18 -23.05
N PHE A 88 -1.02 -28.66 -24.30
CA PHE A 88 -1.10 -27.79 -25.47
C PHE A 88 -2.42 -27.02 -25.56
N TRP A 89 -3.55 -27.66 -25.27
CA TRP A 89 -4.84 -26.97 -25.20
C TRP A 89 -4.83 -25.86 -24.13
N CYS A 90 -4.21 -26.10 -22.98
CA CYS A 90 -4.04 -25.07 -21.94
C CYS A 90 -3.11 -23.92 -22.38
N LYS A 91 -2.16 -24.18 -23.29
CA LYS A 91 -1.29 -23.16 -23.91
C LYS A 91 -1.92 -22.47 -25.13
N GLY A 92 -3.09 -22.91 -25.58
CA GLY A 92 -3.72 -22.42 -26.81
C GLY A 92 -3.02 -22.87 -28.10
N ILE A 93 -2.25 -23.96 -28.05
CA ILE A 93 -1.60 -24.60 -29.20
C ILE A 93 -2.43 -25.81 -29.60
N ASP A 94 -2.65 -26.01 -30.90
CA ASP A 94 -3.51 -27.08 -31.45
C ASP A 94 -2.70 -28.35 -31.76
N PRO A 95 -2.78 -29.43 -30.95
CA PRO A 95 -2.19 -30.74 -31.25
C PRO A 95 -3.06 -31.62 -32.16
N ALA A 96 -4.07 -31.05 -32.84
CA ALA A 96 -5.10 -31.64 -33.71
C ALA A 96 -6.15 -32.53 -33.03
N ALA A 97 -5.78 -33.25 -31.98
CA ALA A 97 -6.68 -34.18 -31.28
C ALA A 97 -6.39 -34.26 -29.78
N PHE A 98 -7.38 -34.79 -29.05
CA PHE A 98 -7.26 -35.19 -27.65
C PHE A 98 -7.69 -36.67 -27.54
N ASP A 99 -6.79 -37.58 -27.92
CA ASP A 99 -7.07 -39.00 -28.13
C ASP A 99 -6.01 -39.94 -27.51
N GLY A 100 -4.96 -39.41 -26.90
CA GLY A 100 -3.89 -40.19 -26.27
C GLY A 100 -2.92 -40.82 -27.27
N GLU A 101 -2.91 -40.37 -28.53
CA GLU A 101 -1.94 -40.78 -29.53
C GLU A 101 -0.95 -39.64 -29.79
N PHE A 102 0.34 -39.88 -29.56
CA PHE A 102 1.37 -38.93 -29.98
C PHE A 102 1.56 -39.08 -31.49
N THR A 103 0.98 -38.17 -32.28
CA THR A 103 1.01 -38.22 -33.75
C THR A 103 2.05 -37.24 -34.32
N SER A 104 2.16 -37.18 -35.65
CA SER A 104 2.91 -36.11 -36.31
C SER A 104 2.37 -34.72 -36.01
N ASP A 105 1.07 -34.59 -35.73
CA ASP A 105 0.44 -33.31 -35.42
C ASP A 105 0.79 -32.88 -33.99
N THR A 106 0.82 -33.81 -33.04
CA THR A 106 1.33 -33.54 -31.68
C THR A 106 2.82 -33.17 -31.70
N ALA A 107 3.63 -33.86 -32.51
CA ALA A 107 5.03 -33.48 -32.71
C ALA A 107 5.18 -32.09 -33.36
N ALA A 108 4.27 -31.69 -34.25
CA ALA A 108 4.24 -30.36 -34.84
C ALA A 108 3.86 -29.27 -33.82
N ALA A 109 2.97 -29.57 -32.87
CA ALA A 109 2.66 -28.69 -31.73
C ALA A 109 3.88 -28.47 -30.83
N VAL A 110 4.69 -29.53 -30.59
CA VAL A 110 6.00 -29.40 -29.90
C VAL A 110 6.91 -28.44 -30.65
N THR A 111 7.12 -28.64 -31.95
CA THR A 111 7.93 -27.73 -32.78
C THR A 111 7.40 -26.29 -32.71
N THR A 112 6.09 -26.10 -32.79
CA THR A 112 5.46 -24.76 -32.73
C THR A 112 5.75 -24.07 -31.41
N MET A 113 5.62 -24.78 -30.28
CA MET A 113 5.94 -24.21 -28.97
C MET A 113 7.43 -23.89 -28.83
N LYS A 114 8.33 -24.75 -29.32
CA LYS A 114 9.79 -24.46 -29.30
C LYS A 114 10.13 -23.22 -30.13
N GLU A 115 9.52 -23.06 -31.30
CA GLU A 115 9.65 -21.85 -32.12
C GLU A 115 9.10 -20.61 -31.41
N TYR A 116 7.95 -20.74 -30.74
CA TYR A 116 7.35 -19.66 -29.95
C TYR A 116 8.21 -19.26 -28.75
N ALA A 117 8.84 -20.24 -28.09
CA ALA A 117 9.79 -20.03 -27.01
C ALA A 117 11.18 -19.56 -27.48
N GLY A 118 11.45 -19.54 -28.79
CA GLY A 118 12.74 -19.10 -29.34
C GLY A 118 13.87 -20.12 -29.22
N LEU A 119 13.58 -21.40 -29.00
CA LEU A 119 14.62 -22.40 -28.80
C LEU A 119 15.39 -22.69 -30.10
N SER A 120 16.69 -22.97 -29.96
CA SER A 120 17.55 -23.36 -31.09
C SER A 120 17.20 -24.76 -31.63
N ASP A 121 16.76 -25.66 -30.75
CA ASP A 121 16.16 -26.93 -31.14
C ASP A 121 14.70 -26.73 -31.59
N THR A 122 14.41 -27.12 -32.82
CA THR A 122 13.07 -27.05 -33.42
C THR A 122 12.49 -28.44 -33.73
N SER A 123 13.13 -29.49 -33.22
CA SER A 123 12.64 -30.86 -33.38
C SER A 123 11.36 -31.10 -32.56
N GLY A 124 10.54 -32.05 -33.02
CA GLY A 124 9.33 -32.48 -32.32
C GLY A 124 9.59 -33.46 -31.16
N THR A 125 10.81 -33.50 -30.62
CA THR A 125 11.16 -34.34 -29.45
C THR A 125 10.92 -33.59 -28.15
N LEU A 126 10.77 -34.33 -27.06
CA LEU A 126 10.51 -33.79 -25.74
C LEU A 126 11.74 -33.98 -24.84
N ASP A 127 11.88 -33.11 -23.85
CA ASP A 127 12.72 -33.30 -22.69
C ASP A 127 12.00 -32.76 -21.45
N SER A 128 12.59 -32.94 -20.28
CA SER A 128 12.01 -32.49 -19.02
C SER A 128 11.84 -30.98 -18.93
N GLN A 129 12.73 -30.18 -19.54
CA GLN A 129 12.62 -28.72 -19.55
C GLN A 129 11.40 -28.26 -20.36
N PHE A 130 11.21 -28.84 -21.55
CA PHE A 130 10.03 -28.60 -22.37
C PHE A 130 8.76 -29.02 -21.64
N MET A 131 8.77 -30.18 -20.99
CA MET A 131 7.59 -30.66 -20.27
C MET A 131 7.25 -29.76 -19.08
N ALA A 132 8.25 -29.26 -18.34
CA ALA A 132 8.05 -28.29 -17.28
C ALA A 132 7.44 -26.98 -17.80
N ALA A 133 7.91 -26.48 -18.96
CA ALA A 133 7.38 -25.30 -19.62
C ALA A 133 5.95 -25.51 -20.17
N LEU A 134 5.64 -26.72 -20.62
CA LEU A 134 4.30 -27.10 -21.06
C LEU A 134 3.32 -27.18 -19.89
N LEU A 135 3.77 -27.66 -18.73
CA LEU A 135 2.97 -27.86 -17.53
C LEU A 135 3.16 -26.75 -16.48
N ASN A 136 3.19 -25.50 -16.94
CA ASN A 136 3.18 -24.32 -16.09
C ASN A 136 2.23 -23.25 -16.68
N MET A 137 2.16 -22.06 -16.10
CA MET A 137 1.33 -20.95 -16.61
C MET A 137 2.04 -20.01 -17.62
N SER A 138 3.28 -20.28 -18.00
CA SER A 138 4.02 -19.43 -18.95
C SER A 138 3.31 -19.35 -20.31
N ALA A 139 3.20 -18.14 -20.86
CA ALA A 139 2.71 -17.91 -22.21
C ALA A 139 3.88 -17.76 -23.20
N PHE A 140 3.73 -18.34 -24.39
CA PHE A 140 4.75 -18.30 -25.47
C PHE A 140 4.30 -17.50 -26.69
N THR A 141 3.11 -16.94 -26.62
CA THR A 141 2.49 -16.06 -27.60
C THR A 141 2.34 -14.66 -27.02
N LEU A 142 2.37 -13.64 -27.87
CA LEU A 142 2.15 -12.25 -27.46
C LEU A 142 0.79 -12.11 -26.75
N VAL A 143 0.79 -11.62 -25.51
CA VAL A 143 -0.44 -11.30 -24.76
C VAL A 143 -0.97 -9.91 -25.12
N ALA A 144 -2.20 -9.60 -24.73
CA ALA A 144 -2.89 -8.36 -25.14
C ALA A 144 -2.10 -7.08 -24.80
N ASP A 145 -1.48 -7.03 -23.61
CA ASP A 145 -0.71 -5.89 -23.12
C ASP A 145 0.82 -6.07 -23.34
N GLY A 146 1.21 -7.09 -24.12
CA GLY A 146 2.60 -7.38 -24.42
C GLY A 146 3.15 -6.57 -25.60
N TYR A 147 4.47 -6.38 -25.62
CA TYR A 147 5.21 -5.74 -26.71
C TYR A 147 5.98 -6.75 -27.55
N GLU A 148 5.81 -6.70 -28.87
CA GLU A 148 6.49 -7.63 -29.81
C GLU A 148 8.02 -7.58 -29.70
N LYS A 149 8.59 -6.40 -29.40
CA LYS A 149 10.04 -6.28 -29.18
C LYS A 149 10.50 -6.96 -27.90
N ILE A 150 9.73 -6.88 -26.81
CA ILE A 150 10.03 -7.64 -25.58
C ILE A 150 9.93 -9.13 -25.86
N ARG A 151 8.92 -9.56 -26.62
CA ARG A 151 8.79 -10.96 -27.04
C ARG A 151 10.01 -11.42 -27.85
N THR A 152 10.48 -10.61 -28.80
CA THR A 152 11.70 -10.90 -29.58
C THR A 152 12.93 -11.03 -28.68
N MET A 153 13.06 -10.15 -27.68
CA MET A 153 14.11 -10.23 -26.66
C MET A 153 14.01 -11.52 -25.84
N GLN A 154 12.83 -11.86 -25.30
CA GLN A 154 12.59 -13.09 -24.53
C GLN A 154 12.95 -14.34 -25.34
N GLN A 155 12.55 -14.40 -26.61
CA GLN A 155 12.90 -15.50 -27.50
C GLN A 155 14.41 -15.60 -27.70
N GLN A 156 15.11 -14.47 -27.88
CA GLN A 156 16.56 -14.47 -28.03
C GLN A 156 17.28 -14.85 -26.72
N LEU A 157 16.75 -14.44 -25.56
CA LEU A 157 17.26 -14.84 -24.25
C LEU A 157 17.18 -16.36 -24.06
N ASN A 158 16.02 -16.96 -24.35
CA ASN A 158 15.86 -18.42 -24.35
C ASN A 158 16.76 -19.11 -25.38
N HIS A 159 16.98 -18.51 -26.56
CA HIS A 159 17.85 -19.08 -27.59
C HIS A 159 19.32 -19.16 -27.15
N ASP A 160 19.84 -18.05 -26.61
CA ASP A 160 21.28 -17.86 -26.38
C ASP A 160 21.72 -18.27 -24.96
N TYR A 161 20.82 -18.21 -23.97
CA TYR A 161 21.13 -18.39 -22.54
C TYR A 161 20.26 -19.46 -21.85
N LEU A 162 19.75 -20.43 -22.62
CA LEU A 162 18.92 -21.54 -22.12
C LEU A 162 19.53 -22.25 -20.91
N ASP A 163 20.84 -22.53 -20.95
CA ASP A 163 21.55 -23.27 -19.90
C ASP A 163 21.56 -22.53 -18.54
N TYR A 164 21.35 -21.21 -18.53
CA TYR A 164 21.34 -20.39 -17.32
C TYR A 164 19.94 -20.24 -16.72
N THR A 165 18.90 -20.24 -17.57
CA THR A 165 17.55 -19.78 -17.19
C THR A 165 16.47 -20.86 -17.35
N GLY A 166 16.71 -21.88 -18.17
CA GLY A 166 15.66 -22.76 -18.68
C GLY A 166 14.73 -22.02 -19.64
N ILE A 167 13.55 -22.59 -19.87
CA ILE A 167 12.57 -22.02 -20.81
C ILE A 167 11.68 -21.02 -20.07
N LEU A 168 11.83 -19.72 -20.36
CA LEU A 168 11.02 -18.65 -19.80
C LEU A 168 9.88 -18.20 -20.76
N PRO A 169 8.82 -17.53 -20.24
CA PRO A 169 7.75 -17.00 -21.08
C PRO A 169 8.25 -16.11 -22.22
N CYS A 170 7.55 -16.16 -23.35
CA CYS A 170 7.74 -15.30 -24.52
C CYS A 170 6.43 -14.58 -24.85
N ASP A 171 5.91 -13.86 -23.84
CA ASP A 171 4.60 -13.22 -23.82
C ASP A 171 4.63 -11.73 -24.22
N GLY A 172 5.82 -11.13 -24.28
CA GLY A 172 6.00 -9.72 -24.54
C GLY A 172 5.86 -8.82 -23.32
N VAL A 173 5.79 -9.37 -22.11
CA VAL A 173 5.72 -8.58 -20.86
C VAL A 173 7.05 -8.65 -20.13
N TYR A 174 7.64 -7.48 -19.82
CA TYR A 174 8.83 -7.44 -18.98
C TYR A 174 8.43 -7.67 -17.53
N GLN A 175 9.03 -8.68 -16.91
CA GLN A 175 8.72 -9.13 -15.56
C GLN A 175 9.99 -9.59 -14.86
N ARG A 176 9.88 -9.91 -13.57
CA ARG A 176 11.00 -10.37 -12.72
C ARG A 176 11.89 -11.41 -13.40
N ASP A 177 11.31 -12.48 -13.94
CA ASP A 177 12.07 -13.57 -14.57
C ASP A 177 12.82 -13.10 -15.82
N THR A 178 12.23 -12.18 -16.60
CA THR A 178 12.92 -11.59 -17.76
C THR A 178 14.07 -10.67 -17.34
N ASN A 179 13.92 -9.90 -16.25
CA ASN A 179 15.02 -9.10 -15.68
C ASN A 179 16.17 -10.01 -15.19
N THR A 180 15.83 -11.08 -14.47
CA THR A 180 16.81 -12.09 -14.02
C THR A 180 17.52 -12.74 -15.20
N ALA A 181 16.79 -13.08 -16.28
CA ALA A 181 17.40 -13.61 -17.50
C ALA A 181 18.34 -12.62 -18.18
N LEU A 182 18.03 -11.31 -18.15
CA LEU A 182 18.89 -10.27 -18.69
C LEU A 182 20.19 -10.11 -17.87
N ILE A 183 20.13 -10.29 -16.54
CA ILE A 183 21.33 -10.35 -15.68
C ILE A 183 22.13 -11.62 -15.96
N TYR A 184 21.49 -12.78 -16.13
CA TYR A 184 22.17 -14.01 -16.54
C TYR A 184 22.87 -13.85 -17.89
N ALA A 185 22.24 -13.18 -18.86
CA ALA A 185 22.86 -12.86 -20.14
C ALA A 185 24.13 -12.02 -19.94
N LEU A 186 24.08 -10.97 -19.10
CA LEU A 186 25.27 -10.18 -18.77
C LEU A 186 26.37 -11.05 -18.15
N GLN A 187 26.04 -11.87 -17.15
CA GLN A 187 26.99 -12.76 -16.47
C GLN A 187 27.62 -13.79 -17.40
N ALA A 188 26.84 -14.35 -18.33
CA ALA A 188 27.34 -15.28 -19.34
C ALA A 188 28.34 -14.59 -20.28
N GLU A 189 28.06 -13.37 -20.72
CA GLU A 189 28.98 -12.58 -21.56
C GLU A 189 30.22 -12.10 -20.80
N GLU A 190 30.11 -11.85 -19.49
CA GLU A 190 31.25 -11.63 -18.57
C GLU A 190 32.14 -12.87 -18.41
N GLY A 191 31.65 -14.05 -18.84
CA GLY A 191 32.38 -15.32 -18.81
C GLY A 191 32.15 -16.15 -17.54
N LEU A 192 31.10 -15.87 -16.77
CA LEU A 192 30.70 -16.69 -15.63
C LEU A 192 29.98 -17.95 -16.13
N ASP A 193 30.35 -19.11 -15.59
CA ASP A 193 29.67 -20.37 -15.89
C ASP A 193 28.33 -20.50 -15.13
N THR A 194 27.52 -21.48 -15.49
CA THR A 194 26.18 -21.72 -14.91
C THR A 194 26.21 -22.06 -13.41
N ASP A 195 27.35 -22.54 -12.90
CA ASP A 195 27.52 -22.84 -11.47
C ASP A 195 27.87 -21.58 -10.65
N THR A 196 28.43 -20.55 -11.31
CA THR A 196 28.86 -19.29 -10.70
C THR A 196 27.85 -18.16 -10.90
N ALA A 197 27.21 -18.09 -12.08
CA ALA A 197 26.20 -17.11 -12.39
C ALA A 197 24.98 -17.27 -11.47
N SER A 198 24.46 -16.15 -10.99
CA SER A 198 23.42 -16.12 -9.95
C SER A 198 22.13 -15.42 -10.37
N GLY A 199 22.13 -14.73 -11.52
CA GLY A 199 20.99 -13.90 -11.94
C GLY A 199 20.78 -12.66 -11.06
N THR A 200 21.74 -12.36 -10.17
CA THR A 200 21.74 -11.18 -9.29
C THR A 200 22.96 -10.31 -9.57
N TYR A 201 22.80 -8.98 -9.56
CA TYR A 201 23.89 -8.04 -9.84
C TYR A 201 24.81 -7.82 -8.60
N GLY A 202 25.52 -8.87 -8.20
CA GLY A 202 26.43 -8.86 -7.05
C GLY A 202 27.82 -8.29 -7.35
N PRO A 203 28.73 -8.27 -6.36
CA PRO A 203 30.07 -7.69 -6.49
C PRO A 203 30.89 -8.23 -7.67
N MET A 204 30.74 -9.53 -8.02
CA MET A 204 31.46 -10.12 -9.15
C MET A 204 30.97 -9.58 -10.50
N THR A 205 29.65 -9.44 -10.67
CA THR A 205 29.07 -8.82 -11.88
C THR A 205 29.49 -7.35 -11.96
N GLN A 206 29.49 -6.62 -10.83
CA GLN A 206 29.98 -5.23 -10.81
C GLN A 206 31.45 -5.12 -11.25
N GLU A 207 32.33 -6.00 -10.79
CA GLU A 207 33.75 -6.01 -11.17
C GLU A 207 33.95 -6.30 -12.67
N LEU A 208 33.13 -7.18 -13.25
CA LEU A 208 33.27 -7.65 -14.63
C LEU A 208 32.47 -6.83 -15.65
N THR A 209 31.55 -5.98 -15.20
CA THR A 209 30.70 -5.16 -16.07
C THR A 209 31.56 -4.33 -17.03
N PRO A 210 31.34 -4.44 -18.35
CA PRO A 210 32.17 -3.74 -19.32
C PRO A 210 31.79 -2.27 -19.44
N THR A 211 32.65 -1.51 -20.11
CA THR A 211 32.26 -0.25 -20.75
C THR A 211 32.17 -0.49 -22.25
N VAL A 212 31.00 -0.25 -22.83
CA VAL A 212 30.78 -0.27 -24.29
C VAL A 212 30.69 1.15 -24.83
N SER A 213 31.06 1.36 -26.09
CA SER A 213 31.20 2.69 -26.69
C SER A 213 30.83 2.71 -28.17
N GLU A 214 30.64 3.90 -28.73
CA GLU A 214 30.31 4.07 -30.14
C GLU A 214 31.22 3.28 -31.09
N GLY A 215 30.61 2.47 -31.96
CA GLY A 215 31.33 1.61 -32.91
C GLY A 215 31.60 0.18 -32.41
N ASP A 216 31.36 -0.11 -31.13
CA ASP A 216 31.38 -1.49 -30.63
C ASP A 216 30.25 -2.32 -31.25
N SER A 217 30.55 -3.60 -31.50
CA SER A 217 29.56 -4.58 -31.95
C SER A 217 29.76 -5.91 -31.23
N ASN A 218 28.91 -6.19 -30.23
CA ASN A 218 28.98 -7.37 -29.37
C ASN A 218 27.67 -7.56 -28.59
N ASN A 219 27.56 -8.65 -27.82
CA ASN A 219 26.36 -8.97 -27.05
C ASN A 219 26.14 -8.04 -25.85
N PHE A 220 27.19 -7.45 -25.25
CA PHE A 220 27.01 -6.43 -24.20
C PHE A 220 26.24 -5.21 -24.73
N VAL A 221 26.50 -4.80 -25.97
CA VAL A 221 25.70 -3.74 -26.62
C VAL A 221 24.26 -4.19 -26.84
N ARG A 222 24.02 -5.46 -27.17
CA ARG A 222 22.64 -5.98 -27.31
C ARG A 222 21.90 -5.95 -25.96
N ILE A 223 22.58 -6.34 -24.88
CA ILE A 223 22.05 -6.26 -23.50
C ILE A 223 21.75 -4.81 -23.13
N LEU A 224 22.64 -3.86 -23.46
CA LEU A 224 22.38 -2.42 -23.30
C LEU A 224 21.12 -1.98 -24.08
N GLN A 225 20.99 -2.38 -25.35
CA GLN A 225 19.83 -2.04 -26.18
C GLN A 225 18.52 -2.60 -25.59
N TRP A 226 18.55 -3.83 -25.08
CA TRP A 226 17.43 -4.45 -24.36
C TRP A 226 17.08 -3.69 -23.09
N GLY A 227 18.07 -3.42 -22.24
CA GLY A 227 17.90 -2.63 -21.01
C GLY A 227 17.27 -1.27 -21.28
N LEU A 228 17.77 -0.53 -22.28
CA LEU A 228 17.22 0.77 -22.67
C LEU A 228 15.79 0.66 -23.22
N TYR A 229 15.41 -0.44 -23.86
CA TYR A 229 14.04 -0.63 -24.34
C TYR A 229 13.06 -0.88 -23.19
N VAL A 230 13.42 -1.75 -22.24
CA VAL A 230 12.53 -2.11 -21.13
C VAL A 230 12.41 -1.01 -20.08
N ASN A 231 13.40 -0.11 -20.01
CA ASN A 231 13.34 1.10 -19.18
C ASN A 231 12.76 2.28 -20.00
N ASN A 232 11.43 2.40 -19.99
CA ASN A 232 10.68 3.49 -20.63
C ASN A 232 10.90 3.64 -22.15
N GLN A 233 11.28 2.57 -22.85
CA GLN A 233 11.53 2.59 -24.29
C GLN A 233 12.54 3.68 -24.71
N ALA A 234 13.53 3.96 -23.86
CA ALA A 234 14.58 4.94 -24.13
C ALA A 234 15.31 4.66 -25.45
N TYR A 235 15.40 3.39 -25.85
CA TYR A 235 15.84 2.97 -27.18
C TYR A 235 14.75 2.16 -27.88
N THR A 236 14.39 2.52 -29.11
CA THR A 236 13.38 1.81 -29.93
C THR A 236 13.93 1.25 -31.25
N GLY A 237 15.24 1.30 -31.47
CA GLY A 237 15.91 0.75 -32.66
C GLY A 237 16.13 -0.77 -32.60
N ASP A 238 16.90 -1.32 -33.53
CA ASP A 238 17.10 -2.76 -33.67
C ASP A 238 18.07 -3.32 -32.61
N PHE A 239 17.82 -4.55 -32.14
CA PHE A 239 18.66 -5.26 -31.17
C PHE A 239 19.83 -5.99 -31.83
N ASP A 240 20.56 -5.28 -32.69
CA ASP A 240 21.62 -5.83 -33.53
C ASP A 240 22.96 -6.00 -32.79
N GLY A 241 23.08 -5.47 -31.56
CA GLY A 241 24.31 -5.44 -30.80
C GLY A 241 25.35 -4.46 -31.35
N SER A 242 24.95 -3.44 -32.12
CA SER A 242 25.81 -2.38 -32.63
C SER A 242 25.57 -1.06 -31.91
N TYR A 243 26.64 -0.46 -31.36
CA TYR A 243 26.54 0.82 -30.64
C TYR A 243 26.54 1.95 -31.66
N SER A 244 25.35 2.20 -32.21
CA SER A 244 25.10 3.22 -33.21
C SER A 244 24.92 4.61 -32.57
N LEU A 245 24.80 5.64 -33.42
CA LEU A 245 24.46 7.00 -32.96
C LEU A 245 23.07 7.07 -32.29
N ASP A 246 22.16 6.18 -32.66
CA ASP A 246 20.84 6.11 -32.04
C ASP A 246 20.95 5.52 -30.62
N VAL A 247 21.81 4.52 -30.42
CA VAL A 247 22.13 4.00 -29.07
C VAL A 247 22.80 5.07 -28.23
N SER A 248 23.77 5.80 -28.80
CA SER A 248 24.42 6.95 -28.15
C SER A 248 23.40 7.99 -27.67
N SER A 249 22.47 8.37 -28.55
CA SER A 249 21.41 9.32 -28.21
C SER A 249 20.47 8.80 -27.11
N ALA A 250 20.16 7.51 -27.13
CA ALA A 250 19.35 6.87 -26.09
C ALA A 250 20.08 6.83 -24.74
N VAL A 251 21.36 6.48 -24.71
CA VAL A 251 22.18 6.49 -23.48
C VAL A 251 22.28 7.90 -22.92
N ALA A 252 22.55 8.93 -23.75
CA ALA A 252 22.60 10.31 -23.30
C ALA A 252 21.27 10.78 -22.67
N SER A 253 20.15 10.36 -23.27
CA SER A 253 18.81 10.67 -22.76
C SER A 253 18.57 9.95 -21.43
N PHE A 254 18.91 8.67 -21.34
CA PHE A 254 18.77 7.87 -20.12
C PHE A 254 19.66 8.39 -18.98
N GLU A 255 20.92 8.76 -19.25
CA GLU A 255 21.81 9.39 -18.27
C GLU A 255 21.19 10.67 -17.70
N THR A 256 20.65 11.53 -18.57
CA THR A 256 19.98 12.76 -18.15
C THR A 256 18.73 12.45 -17.34
N ASP A 257 17.94 11.48 -17.81
CA ASP A 257 16.66 11.09 -17.23
C ASP A 257 16.83 10.55 -15.81
N MET A 258 17.81 9.67 -15.60
CA MET A 258 18.16 8.99 -14.34
C MET A 258 19.17 9.77 -13.48
N ALA A 259 19.48 11.02 -13.85
CA ALA A 259 20.45 11.88 -13.17
C ALA A 259 21.83 11.23 -12.94
N LEU A 260 22.31 10.47 -13.93
CA LEU A 260 23.64 9.85 -13.91
C LEU A 260 24.73 10.83 -14.37
N SER A 261 25.97 10.54 -13.97
CA SER A 261 27.13 11.21 -14.54
C SER A 261 27.17 11.02 -16.05
N THR A 262 27.14 12.10 -16.81
CA THR A 262 26.98 12.01 -18.27
C THR A 262 28.27 11.67 -19.00
N THR A 263 28.19 10.73 -19.93
CA THR A 263 29.20 10.46 -20.96
C THR A 263 28.82 11.12 -22.30
N SER A 264 27.76 11.93 -22.31
CA SER A 264 27.06 12.39 -23.51
C SER A 264 26.58 11.26 -24.41
N GLY A 265 26.36 10.07 -23.84
CA GLY A 265 26.00 8.86 -24.58
C GLY A 265 27.13 8.19 -25.34
N THR A 266 28.36 8.72 -25.28
CA THR A 266 29.50 8.15 -26.04
C THR A 266 29.94 6.78 -25.54
N SER A 267 29.55 6.41 -24.31
CA SER A 267 29.79 5.11 -23.72
C SER A 267 28.75 4.75 -22.65
N ALA A 268 28.54 3.47 -22.39
CA ALA A 268 27.78 2.99 -21.25
C ALA A 268 28.65 2.04 -20.42
N GLY A 269 28.81 2.35 -19.13
CA GLY A 269 29.58 1.57 -18.16
C GLY A 269 28.72 1.15 -16.97
N LEU A 270 29.37 0.84 -15.84
CA LEU A 270 28.74 0.28 -14.63
C LEU A 270 27.47 1.03 -14.19
N ASP A 271 27.51 2.36 -14.08
CA ASP A 271 26.36 3.15 -13.63
C ASP A 271 25.15 3.01 -14.55
N VAL A 272 25.36 2.95 -15.87
CA VAL A 272 24.29 2.77 -16.85
C VAL A 272 23.74 1.35 -16.79
N PHE A 273 24.61 0.32 -16.81
CA PHE A 273 24.16 -1.08 -16.75
C PHE A 273 23.41 -1.39 -15.46
N MET A 274 23.92 -0.98 -14.30
CA MET A 274 23.23 -1.22 -13.03
C MET A 274 21.89 -0.48 -12.98
N SER A 275 21.82 0.77 -13.43
CA SER A 275 20.55 1.54 -13.43
C SER A 275 19.49 0.95 -14.36
N LEU A 276 19.90 0.17 -15.38
CA LEU A 276 18.97 -0.53 -16.27
C LEU A 276 18.50 -1.88 -15.71
N LEU A 277 19.34 -2.57 -14.93
CA LEU A 277 19.14 -3.97 -14.52
C LEU A 277 18.78 -4.15 -13.03
N THR A 278 18.91 -3.10 -12.23
CA THR A 278 18.56 -3.08 -10.81
C THR A 278 17.82 -1.81 -10.48
N SER A 279 16.88 -1.86 -9.52
CA SER A 279 16.14 -0.66 -9.11
C SER A 279 17.07 0.41 -8.55
N ALA A 280 17.94 0.05 -7.61
CA ALA A 280 18.88 0.96 -6.95
C ALA A 280 19.99 1.51 -7.86
N GLY A 281 20.20 0.94 -9.05
CA GLY A 281 21.38 1.25 -9.85
C GLY A 281 22.69 0.96 -9.11
N ASN A 282 23.73 1.74 -9.38
CA ASN A 282 25.01 1.62 -8.67
C ASN A 282 24.91 2.29 -7.29
N PRO A 283 24.94 1.55 -6.16
CA PRO A 283 24.82 2.14 -4.81
C PRO A 283 26.02 3.03 -4.43
N ASP A 284 27.15 2.86 -5.11
CA ASP A 284 28.37 3.63 -4.87
C ASP A 284 28.39 4.96 -5.63
N ARG A 285 27.42 5.22 -6.53
CA ARG A 285 27.38 6.47 -7.30
C ARG A 285 27.23 7.69 -6.38
N ASP A 286 27.72 8.83 -6.84
CA ASP A 286 27.56 10.10 -6.15
C ASP A 286 26.07 10.51 -6.14
N ALA A 287 25.66 11.24 -5.10
CA ALA A 287 24.32 11.75 -4.93
C ALA A 287 24.35 13.27 -4.73
N VAL A 288 23.31 13.95 -5.22
CA VAL A 288 23.11 15.39 -5.01
C VAL A 288 21.99 15.67 -4.01
N ALA A 289 21.22 14.65 -3.65
CA ALA A 289 20.20 14.72 -2.61
C ALA A 289 20.47 13.64 -1.55
N CYS A 290 19.95 13.85 -0.35
CA CYS A 290 19.85 12.82 0.66
C CYS A 290 18.55 12.95 1.43
N ASP A 291 18.16 11.94 2.20
CA ASP A 291 17.18 12.09 3.27
C ASP A 291 17.67 11.41 4.55
N THR A 292 17.09 11.80 5.68
CA THR A 292 17.46 11.24 6.99
C THR A 292 16.38 11.54 8.02
N SER A 293 16.22 10.64 9.00
CA SER A 293 15.43 10.88 10.20
C SER A 293 16.15 11.70 11.26
N HIS A 294 17.47 11.92 11.12
CA HIS A 294 18.27 12.68 12.09
C HIS A 294 18.05 14.19 11.96
N GLN A 295 17.80 14.88 13.07
CA GLN A 295 17.75 16.34 13.10
C GLN A 295 19.16 16.93 12.92
N ILE A 296 19.31 17.76 11.89
CA ILE A 296 20.60 18.29 11.45
C ILE A 296 20.98 19.55 12.23
N ASN A 297 22.21 19.58 12.75
CA ASN A 297 22.81 20.78 13.33
C ASN A 297 23.64 21.59 12.32
N ALA A 298 24.13 22.77 12.74
CA ALA A 298 24.84 23.70 11.86
C ALA A 298 26.12 23.12 11.24
N SER A 299 26.88 22.32 12.00
CA SER A 299 28.11 21.70 11.49
C SER A 299 27.82 20.58 10.50
N GLU A 300 26.78 19.79 10.75
CA GLU A 300 26.34 18.70 9.86
C GLU A 300 25.77 19.26 8.55
N ALA A 301 24.95 20.32 8.60
CA ALA A 301 24.46 21.00 7.40
C ALA A 301 25.61 21.52 6.51
N ALA A 302 26.63 22.12 7.13
CA ALA A 302 27.83 22.57 6.41
C ALA A 302 28.65 21.41 5.84
N ALA A 303 28.69 20.27 6.54
CA ALA A 303 29.38 19.06 6.07
C ALA A 303 28.65 18.43 4.88
N LEU A 304 27.32 18.31 4.92
CA LEU A 304 26.49 17.83 3.81
C LEU A 304 26.68 18.71 2.56
N SER A 305 26.57 20.03 2.70
CA SER A 305 26.82 20.98 1.60
C SER A 305 28.24 20.86 1.04
N SER A 306 29.25 20.71 1.92
CA SER A 306 30.65 20.52 1.50
C SER A 306 30.90 19.17 0.80
N ALA A 307 30.08 18.16 1.07
CA ALA A 307 30.11 16.85 0.43
C ALA A 307 29.42 16.84 -0.94
N GLY A 308 28.74 17.93 -1.33
CA GLY A 308 28.11 18.07 -2.64
C GLY A 308 26.59 17.85 -2.65
N TYR A 309 25.96 17.68 -1.48
CA TYR A 309 24.51 17.65 -1.39
C TYR A 309 23.92 19.04 -1.59
N GLU A 310 22.88 19.13 -2.42
CA GLU A 310 22.10 20.33 -2.71
C GLU A 310 20.68 20.25 -2.12
N TYR A 311 20.14 19.03 -2.00
CA TYR A 311 18.78 18.78 -1.55
C TYR A 311 18.76 17.83 -0.34
N ILE A 312 17.87 18.07 0.61
CA ILE A 312 17.68 17.22 1.78
C ILE A 312 16.21 16.92 2.02
N GLY A 313 15.87 15.65 2.16
CA GLY A 313 14.58 15.15 2.56
C GLY A 313 14.48 15.16 4.08
N ARG A 314 13.46 15.84 4.60
CA ARG A 314 13.23 15.90 6.04
C ARG A 314 11.77 15.66 6.37
N TYR A 315 11.56 14.93 7.46
CA TYR A 315 10.24 14.52 7.89
C TYR A 315 9.50 15.66 8.57
N LEU A 316 8.24 15.86 8.23
CA LEU A 316 7.43 16.95 8.81
C LEU A 316 7.09 16.70 10.28
N THR A 317 6.91 15.44 10.66
CA THR A 317 6.38 15.00 11.95
C THR A 317 7.12 13.76 12.47
N GLY A 318 6.76 13.33 13.67
CA GLY A 318 7.12 12.03 14.21
C GLY A 318 8.49 11.92 14.89
N THR A 319 8.74 10.71 15.37
CA THR A 319 9.95 10.25 16.05
C THR A 319 10.54 9.05 15.31
N ALA A 320 11.78 8.69 15.62
CA ALA A 320 12.45 7.49 15.15
C ALA A 320 12.92 6.65 16.34
N GLY A 321 12.92 5.33 16.20
CA GLY A 321 13.23 4.40 17.28
C GLY A 321 11.99 4.01 18.09
N THR A 322 12.18 3.23 19.16
CA THR A 322 11.09 2.76 20.03
C THR A 322 11.51 2.77 21.48
N GLY A 323 10.61 3.16 22.38
CA GLY A 323 10.88 3.14 23.82
C GLY A 323 11.95 4.14 24.24
N ASP A 324 12.95 3.71 25.01
CA ASP A 324 13.99 4.61 25.54
C ASP A 324 14.93 5.18 24.45
N ASP A 325 14.94 4.60 23.25
CA ASP A 325 15.76 5.02 22.10
C ASP A 325 14.97 5.92 21.11
N GLU A 326 13.74 6.30 21.46
CA GLU A 326 12.91 7.19 20.66
C GLU A 326 13.48 8.61 20.64
N VAL A 327 13.70 9.15 19.43
CA VAL A 327 14.26 10.48 19.20
C VAL A 327 13.45 11.27 18.17
N ASP A 328 13.44 12.59 18.30
CA ASP A 328 12.74 13.49 17.38
C ASP A 328 13.26 13.33 15.95
N LYS A 329 12.35 13.03 15.02
CA LYS A 329 12.62 12.88 13.58
C LYS A 329 12.15 14.09 12.78
N ASN A 330 11.18 14.81 13.31
CA ASN A 330 10.54 15.97 12.71
C ASN A 330 11.49 17.14 12.45
N LEU A 331 11.26 17.86 11.35
CA LEU A 331 11.91 19.09 10.99
C LEU A 331 11.47 20.23 11.92
N THR A 332 12.37 21.18 12.19
CA THR A 332 12.06 22.38 13.00
C THR A 332 12.39 23.67 12.25
N THR A 333 11.74 24.79 12.61
CA THR A 333 12.07 26.11 12.03
C THR A 333 13.53 26.51 12.24
N SER A 334 14.14 26.08 13.36
CA SER A 334 15.56 26.31 13.62
C SER A 334 16.44 25.50 12.67
N GLU A 335 16.12 24.22 12.47
CA GLU A 335 16.82 23.34 11.52
C GLU A 335 16.68 23.85 10.08
N ILE A 336 15.49 24.29 9.66
CA ILE A 336 15.27 24.92 8.34
C ILE A 336 16.28 26.05 8.10
N SER A 337 16.42 26.95 9.08
CA SER A 337 17.37 28.08 8.96
C SER A 337 18.80 27.59 8.80
N LEU A 338 19.21 26.55 9.55
CA LEU A 338 20.56 25.96 9.47
C LEU A 338 20.84 25.33 8.11
N LEU A 339 19.86 24.60 7.57
CA LEU A 339 19.95 23.95 6.26
C LEU A 339 20.02 24.98 5.13
N THR A 340 19.13 25.98 5.13
CA THR A 340 19.12 27.04 4.10
C THR A 340 20.35 27.94 4.19
N ASP A 341 20.86 28.25 5.39
CA ASP A 341 22.11 29.01 5.56
C ASP A 341 23.34 28.25 5.02
N ALA A 342 23.30 26.91 5.04
CA ALA A 342 24.30 26.05 4.41
C ALA A 342 24.12 25.90 2.88
N GLY A 343 23.05 26.47 2.31
CA GLY A 343 22.73 26.43 0.89
C GLY A 343 21.96 25.19 0.44
N LEU A 344 21.44 24.39 1.38
CA LEU A 344 20.61 23.22 1.10
C LEU A 344 19.16 23.65 0.87
N LYS A 345 18.47 22.94 -0.02
CA LYS A 345 17.01 23.04 -0.20
C LYS A 345 16.32 21.82 0.37
N ILE A 346 15.10 21.97 0.85
CA ILE A 346 14.41 20.93 1.62
C ILE A 346 13.21 20.42 0.81
N PHE A 347 13.00 19.10 0.78
CA PHE A 347 11.75 18.50 0.34
C PHE A 347 11.08 17.78 1.53
N PRO A 348 9.79 18.04 1.78
CA PRO A 348 9.11 17.49 2.96
C PRO A 348 8.62 16.05 2.74
N ILE A 349 8.86 15.21 3.74
CA ILE A 349 8.40 13.81 3.79
C ILE A 349 7.38 13.67 4.92
N TYR A 350 6.29 12.94 4.69
CA TYR A 350 5.36 12.53 5.74
C TYR A 350 5.40 11.01 5.91
N GLN A 351 5.75 10.56 7.12
CA GLN A 351 5.79 9.16 7.50
C GLN A 351 5.68 9.02 9.02
N ASP A 352 4.47 8.71 9.48
CA ASP A 352 4.15 8.40 10.87
C ASP A 352 3.52 7.00 10.96
N GLY A 353 3.38 6.47 12.19
CA GLY A 353 2.65 5.24 12.46
C GLY A 353 3.25 3.99 11.81
N ALA A 354 2.39 2.99 11.55
CA ALA A 354 2.77 1.71 10.97
C ALA A 354 2.73 1.74 9.43
N SER A 355 3.40 2.73 8.82
CA SER A 355 3.50 2.86 7.35
C SER A 355 4.20 1.68 6.66
N ASP A 356 4.72 0.74 7.44
CA ASP A 356 5.32 -0.54 7.04
C ASP A 356 4.30 -1.71 7.03
N SER A 357 3.02 -1.43 7.29
CA SER A 357 1.92 -2.39 7.30
C SER A 357 0.85 -2.04 6.27
N GLU A 358 0.40 -3.01 5.48
CA GLU A 358 -0.63 -2.82 4.46
C GLU A 358 -1.96 -2.29 5.04
N ASP A 359 -2.37 -2.78 6.22
CA ASP A 359 -3.60 -2.36 6.91
C ASP A 359 -3.61 -0.87 7.32
N TYR A 360 -2.45 -0.19 7.29
CA TYR A 360 -2.34 1.24 7.54
C TYR A 360 -3.04 2.08 6.46
N PHE A 361 -2.99 1.61 5.20
CA PHE A 361 -3.37 2.39 4.03
C PHE A 361 -4.89 2.37 3.78
N THR A 362 -5.62 3.08 4.64
CA THR A 362 -7.08 3.29 4.52
C THR A 362 -7.40 4.75 4.17
N GLU A 363 -8.59 5.00 3.61
CA GLU A 363 -9.04 6.35 3.25
C GLU A 363 -9.13 7.29 4.47
N SER A 364 -9.68 6.82 5.59
CA SER A 364 -9.76 7.60 6.83
C SER A 364 -8.36 7.98 7.33
N LYS A 365 -7.41 7.02 7.27
CA LYS A 365 -6.04 7.26 7.68
C LYS A 365 -5.35 8.28 6.79
N GLY A 366 -5.52 8.16 5.47
CA GLY A 366 -4.99 9.14 4.52
C GLY A 366 -5.53 10.55 4.74
N SER A 367 -6.81 10.67 5.07
CA SER A 367 -7.44 11.97 5.39
C SER A 367 -6.78 12.63 6.60
N SER A 368 -6.57 11.86 7.67
CA SER A 368 -5.88 12.32 8.88
C SER A 368 -4.43 12.71 8.61
N ASP A 369 -3.70 11.87 7.89
CA ASP A 369 -2.29 12.07 7.58
C ASP A 369 -2.09 13.27 6.66
N GLY A 370 -2.97 13.46 5.67
CA GLY A 370 -2.99 14.65 4.80
C GLY A 370 -3.16 15.95 5.58
N ARG A 371 -4.06 15.96 6.56
CA ARG A 371 -4.28 17.08 7.50
C ARG A 371 -3.06 17.37 8.37
N LYS A 372 -2.51 16.34 9.02
CA LYS A 372 -1.27 16.41 9.83
C LYS A 372 -0.11 16.99 9.04
N ALA A 373 0.11 16.48 7.83
CA ALA A 373 1.18 16.93 6.95
C ALA A 373 0.97 18.39 6.51
N GLY A 374 -0.25 18.76 6.10
CA GLY A 374 -0.58 20.12 5.68
C GLY A 374 -0.36 21.14 6.79
N LEU A 375 -0.82 20.83 8.01
CA LEU A 375 -0.59 21.69 9.18
C LEU A 375 0.89 21.87 9.47
N ALA A 376 1.65 20.77 9.58
CA ALA A 376 3.07 20.83 9.90
C ALA A 376 3.85 21.62 8.83
N ALA A 377 3.57 21.39 7.55
CA ALA A 377 4.20 22.13 6.46
C ALA A 377 3.88 23.63 6.50
N MET A 378 2.63 24.00 6.79
CA MET A 378 2.22 25.39 6.96
C MET A 378 2.94 26.07 8.13
N GLU A 379 2.98 25.43 9.30
CA GLU A 379 3.63 25.98 10.50
C GLU A 379 5.14 26.16 10.30
N LEU A 380 5.78 25.18 9.66
CA LEU A 380 7.20 25.23 9.27
C LEU A 380 7.48 26.27 8.18
N GLY A 381 6.45 26.70 7.45
CA GLY A 381 6.51 27.80 6.50
C GLY A 381 6.88 27.39 5.08
N PHE A 382 6.60 26.14 4.69
CA PHE A 382 6.76 25.74 3.30
C PHE A 382 5.90 26.64 2.39
N PRO A 383 6.44 27.03 1.22
CA PRO A 383 5.70 27.86 0.27
C PRO A 383 4.57 27.06 -0.40
N ASP A 384 3.60 27.79 -0.94
CA ASP A 384 2.52 27.21 -1.73
C ASP A 384 3.04 26.35 -2.88
N ASP A 385 2.23 25.39 -3.32
CA ASP A 385 2.54 24.41 -4.35
C ASP A 385 3.74 23.50 -3.99
N THR A 386 4.23 23.53 -2.74
CA THR A 386 5.22 22.54 -2.27
C THR A 386 4.62 21.14 -2.35
N ILE A 387 5.40 20.20 -2.90
CA ILE A 387 5.07 18.78 -2.96
C ILE A 387 5.47 18.12 -1.65
N ILE A 388 4.50 17.52 -0.94
CA ILE A 388 4.72 16.70 0.25
C ILE A 388 4.70 15.23 -0.12
N TYR A 389 5.78 14.49 0.18
CA TYR A 389 5.89 13.07 -0.16
C TYR A 389 5.35 12.19 0.98
N PHE A 390 4.18 11.58 0.76
CA PHE A 390 3.57 10.63 1.70
C PHE A 390 4.15 9.23 1.47
N ALA A 391 4.69 8.62 2.52
CA ALA A 391 5.42 7.36 2.43
C ALA A 391 4.52 6.12 2.46
N VAL A 392 4.74 5.23 1.49
CA VAL A 392 4.24 3.85 1.43
C VAL A 392 5.46 2.93 1.55
N ASP A 393 5.85 2.61 2.79
CA ASP A 393 7.12 1.93 3.09
C ASP A 393 6.92 0.42 3.32
N VAL A 394 6.15 -0.20 2.41
CA VAL A 394 5.80 -1.62 2.46
C VAL A 394 5.68 -2.18 1.04
N ASP A 395 5.93 -3.49 0.88
CA ASP A 395 5.82 -4.17 -0.41
C ASP A 395 4.36 -4.45 -0.79
N ILE A 396 3.68 -3.47 -1.39
CA ILE A 396 2.32 -3.60 -1.93
C ILE A 396 2.37 -4.33 -3.28
N GLN A 397 1.62 -5.43 -3.40
CA GLN A 397 1.47 -6.14 -4.66
C GLN A 397 0.48 -5.42 -5.59
N ASP A 398 0.66 -5.59 -6.90
CA ASP A 398 -0.14 -4.94 -7.94
C ASP A 398 -1.66 -5.06 -7.72
N GLY A 399 -2.12 -6.25 -7.31
CA GLY A 399 -3.54 -6.53 -7.06
C GLY A 399 -4.13 -5.79 -5.85
N ASP A 400 -3.30 -5.35 -4.91
CA ASP A 400 -3.74 -4.78 -3.63
C ASP A 400 -3.72 -3.24 -3.65
N ILE A 401 -3.04 -2.61 -4.63
CA ILE A 401 -2.89 -1.15 -4.75
C ILE A 401 -4.25 -0.43 -4.70
N ALA A 402 -5.24 -0.92 -5.46
CA ALA A 402 -6.56 -0.28 -5.58
C ALA A 402 -7.37 -0.31 -4.26
N GLY A 403 -7.19 -1.37 -3.45
CA GLY A 403 -7.88 -1.57 -2.18
C GLY A 403 -7.20 -0.89 -0.99
N THR A 404 -5.93 -0.50 -1.15
CA THR A 404 -5.09 0.02 -0.07
C THR A 404 -4.59 1.43 -0.40
N VAL A 405 -3.45 1.56 -1.08
CA VAL A 405 -2.76 2.82 -1.36
C VAL A 405 -3.65 3.81 -2.11
N ALA A 406 -4.46 3.36 -3.08
CA ALA A 406 -5.37 4.26 -3.78
C ALA A 406 -6.47 4.83 -2.86
N GLN A 407 -6.97 4.04 -1.91
CA GLN A 407 -7.92 4.52 -0.89
C GLN A 407 -7.24 5.52 0.03
N TYR A 408 -6.04 5.21 0.51
CA TYR A 408 -5.24 6.11 1.32
C TYR A 408 -4.98 7.45 0.61
N PHE A 409 -4.51 7.45 -0.63
CA PHE A 409 -4.24 8.69 -1.36
C PHE A 409 -5.51 9.48 -1.74
N THR A 410 -6.67 8.81 -1.88
CA THR A 410 -7.96 9.50 -1.96
C THR A 410 -8.24 10.27 -0.66
N GLY A 411 -7.98 9.64 0.49
CA GLY A 411 -8.00 10.28 1.80
C GLY A 411 -7.03 11.46 1.89
N VAL A 412 -5.76 11.27 1.52
CA VAL A 412 -4.72 12.31 1.54
C VAL A 412 -5.16 13.53 0.74
N ALA A 413 -5.73 13.32 -0.45
CA ALA A 413 -6.24 14.41 -1.28
C ALA A 413 -7.36 15.20 -0.58
N SER A 414 -8.23 14.53 0.16
CA SER A 414 -9.24 15.20 0.99
C SER A 414 -8.59 16.00 2.12
N GLY A 415 -7.67 15.39 2.87
CA GLY A 415 -7.04 16.00 4.05
C GLY A 415 -6.17 17.21 3.72
N ILE A 416 -5.45 17.17 2.58
CA ILE A 416 -4.56 18.26 2.18
C ILE A 416 -5.30 19.43 1.52
N SER A 417 -6.56 19.24 1.08
CA SER A 417 -7.28 20.22 0.25
C SER A 417 -7.50 21.60 0.91
N GLY A 418 -7.44 21.67 2.25
CA GLY A 418 -7.48 22.92 3.01
C GLY A 418 -6.15 23.68 3.05
N PHE A 419 -5.08 23.08 2.52
CA PHE A 419 -3.72 23.62 2.50
C PHE A 419 -3.28 23.82 1.04
N ASP A 420 -2.60 24.93 0.74
CA ASP A 420 -2.09 25.25 -0.62
C ASP A 420 -0.88 24.36 -1.01
N PHE A 421 -0.91 23.05 -0.71
CA PHE A 421 0.16 22.09 -0.98
C PHE A 421 -0.26 21.02 -1.99
N LYS A 422 0.74 20.34 -2.53
CA LYS A 422 0.57 19.30 -3.54
C LYS A 422 1.03 17.95 -3.03
N ILE A 423 0.51 16.90 -3.64
CA ILE A 423 0.70 15.52 -3.18
C ILE A 423 1.83 14.87 -3.97
N GLY A 424 2.85 14.39 -3.28
CA GLY A 424 3.84 13.47 -3.78
C GLY A 424 3.71 12.11 -3.08
N ILE A 425 4.26 11.08 -3.69
CA ILE A 425 4.29 9.72 -3.13
C ILE A 425 5.73 9.25 -2.97
N TYR A 426 6.06 8.71 -1.79
CA TYR A 426 7.23 7.84 -1.63
C TYR A 426 6.79 6.38 -1.69
N ALA A 427 7.23 5.63 -2.72
CA ALA A 427 6.83 4.24 -2.90
C ALA A 427 7.70 3.52 -3.95
N THR A 428 7.46 2.22 -4.11
CA THR A 428 8.02 1.42 -5.21
C THR A 428 7.55 1.93 -6.57
N ARG A 429 8.30 1.60 -7.64
CA ARG A 429 8.03 2.07 -9.01
C ARG A 429 6.60 1.79 -9.48
N ASN A 430 6.07 0.58 -9.24
CA ASN A 430 4.71 0.22 -9.66
C ASN A 430 3.64 1.04 -8.93
N VAL A 431 3.75 1.12 -7.59
CA VAL A 431 2.80 1.85 -6.76
C VAL A 431 2.81 3.33 -7.13
N ALA A 432 3.99 3.95 -7.21
CA ALA A 432 4.12 5.36 -7.60
C ALA A 432 3.54 5.63 -9.00
N ASN A 433 3.86 4.81 -10.00
CA ASN A 433 3.28 4.94 -11.33
C ASN A 433 1.75 4.86 -11.35
N THR A 434 1.20 3.90 -10.61
CA THR A 434 -0.25 3.68 -10.57
C THR A 434 -0.97 4.86 -9.95
N ILE A 435 -0.54 5.30 -8.75
CA ILE A 435 -1.15 6.43 -8.02
C ILE A 435 -1.05 7.74 -8.80
N ILE A 436 0.09 7.98 -9.48
CA ILE A 436 0.26 9.17 -10.32
C ILE A 436 -0.63 9.09 -11.58
N THR A 437 -0.72 7.92 -12.21
CA THR A 437 -1.56 7.72 -13.40
C THR A 437 -3.05 7.90 -13.08
N ASP A 438 -3.47 7.50 -11.89
CA ASP A 438 -4.83 7.71 -11.37
C ASP A 438 -5.11 9.16 -10.96
N GLY A 439 -4.09 10.03 -11.00
CA GLY A 439 -4.21 11.46 -10.69
C GLY A 439 -4.29 11.78 -9.21
N LEU A 440 -3.87 10.85 -8.34
CA LEU A 440 -3.90 10.98 -6.88
C LEU A 440 -2.60 11.54 -6.29
N ALA A 441 -1.51 11.58 -7.09
CA ALA A 441 -0.25 12.25 -6.74
C ALA A 441 0.37 12.90 -7.99
N GLU A 442 1.20 13.93 -7.80
CA GLU A 442 1.85 14.68 -8.88
C GLU A 442 3.29 14.24 -9.16
N LYS A 443 4.03 13.79 -8.12
CA LYS A 443 5.47 13.47 -8.21
C LYS A 443 5.83 12.25 -7.37
N ALA A 444 6.86 11.53 -7.82
CA ALA A 444 7.39 10.38 -7.09
C ALA A 444 8.73 10.68 -6.41
N PHE A 445 8.85 10.24 -5.17
CA PHE A 445 10.11 9.94 -4.49
C PHE A 445 10.24 8.40 -4.47
N VAL A 446 11.10 7.84 -5.31
CA VAL A 446 11.06 6.40 -5.57
C VAL A 446 11.90 5.64 -4.56
N SER A 447 11.35 4.56 -3.97
CA SER A 447 12.01 3.70 -2.99
C SER A 447 12.87 2.61 -3.66
N ASP A 448 13.79 3.01 -4.54
CA ASP A 448 14.53 2.08 -5.43
C ASP A 448 15.58 1.23 -4.70
N MET A 449 16.03 1.65 -3.51
CA MET A 449 16.92 0.85 -2.66
C MET A 449 16.27 -0.42 -2.11
N SER A 450 14.94 -0.49 -2.06
CA SER A 450 14.16 -1.69 -1.70
C SER A 450 14.12 -2.69 -2.86
N THR A 451 15.30 -3.21 -3.24
CA THR A 451 15.51 -4.10 -4.40
C THR A 451 14.74 -5.42 -4.33
N GLY A 452 14.28 -5.82 -3.15
CA GLY A 452 13.48 -7.03 -2.94
C GLY A 452 11.97 -6.84 -3.11
N PHE A 453 11.48 -5.59 -3.12
CA PHE A 453 10.04 -5.33 -3.19
C PHE A 453 9.49 -5.62 -4.59
N SER A 454 8.34 -6.28 -4.63
CA SER A 454 7.66 -6.69 -5.86
C SER A 454 7.41 -5.53 -6.83
N GLY A 455 7.02 -4.36 -6.32
CA GLY A 455 6.76 -3.16 -7.12
C GLY A 455 7.99 -2.52 -7.77
N ASN A 456 9.21 -2.97 -7.44
CA ASN A 456 10.46 -2.55 -8.08
C ASN A 456 11.00 -3.56 -9.11
N LEU A 457 10.36 -4.74 -9.22
CA LEU A 457 10.86 -5.86 -10.02
C LEU A 457 10.11 -5.99 -11.34
N GLY A 458 10.67 -5.40 -12.40
CA GLY A 458 10.08 -5.43 -13.74
C GLY A 458 9.25 -4.20 -14.10
N PHE A 459 9.22 -3.19 -13.24
CA PHE A 459 8.51 -1.93 -13.48
C PHE A 459 9.49 -0.80 -13.83
N PRO A 460 9.16 0.03 -14.84
CA PRO A 460 10.01 1.14 -15.23
C PRO A 460 9.91 2.30 -14.23
N MET A 461 10.93 3.16 -14.23
CA MET A 461 10.96 4.38 -13.42
C MET A 461 9.75 5.30 -13.76
N PRO A 462 9.03 5.86 -12.76
CA PRO A 462 7.96 6.81 -13.04
C PRO A 462 8.45 8.04 -13.79
N THR A 463 7.76 8.44 -14.87
CA THR A 463 8.19 9.63 -15.65
C THR A 463 8.25 10.90 -14.78
N GLU A 464 7.32 11.01 -13.84
CA GLU A 464 7.16 12.12 -12.90
C GLU A 464 8.04 12.01 -11.63
N TRP A 465 9.07 11.15 -11.64
CA TRP A 465 10.00 11.07 -10.51
C TRP A 465 10.76 12.38 -10.29
N ALA A 466 10.83 12.80 -9.04
CA ALA A 466 11.58 13.98 -8.58
C ALA A 466 12.83 13.58 -7.79
N PHE A 467 12.71 12.51 -7.01
CA PHE A 467 13.75 11.94 -6.16
C PHE A 467 13.78 10.42 -6.31
N ASP A 468 14.95 9.83 -6.18
CA ASP A 468 15.21 8.39 -6.35
C ASP A 468 16.15 7.92 -5.23
N GLN A 469 15.63 7.22 -4.23
CA GLN A 469 16.40 6.72 -3.08
C GLN A 469 17.08 5.40 -3.45
N PHE A 470 18.40 5.31 -3.28
CA PHE A 470 19.13 4.16 -3.82
C PHE A 470 20.19 3.52 -2.91
N SER A 471 20.59 4.14 -1.80
CA SER A 471 21.62 3.55 -0.91
C SER A 471 21.68 4.22 0.45
N GLU A 472 21.65 3.46 1.54
CA GLU A 472 21.92 3.98 2.90
C GLU A 472 23.43 4.01 3.17
N VAL A 473 23.93 5.12 3.69
CA VAL A 473 25.35 5.28 4.06
C VAL A 473 25.51 5.98 5.41
N ALA A 474 26.55 5.59 6.14
CA ALA A 474 26.98 6.35 7.31
C ALA A 474 27.57 7.70 6.88
N PHE A 475 27.12 8.78 7.52
CA PHE A 475 27.62 10.14 7.37
C PHE A 475 28.05 10.67 8.74
N ASP A 476 29.36 10.65 9.00
CA ASP A 476 29.93 10.89 10.32
C ASP A 476 29.33 9.95 11.39
N ASP A 477 28.55 10.51 12.34
CA ASP A 477 27.97 9.78 13.48
C ASP A 477 26.46 9.44 13.28
N PHE A 478 25.89 9.72 12.10
CA PHE A 478 24.50 9.40 11.74
C PHE A 478 24.41 8.74 10.35
N TYR A 479 23.21 8.37 9.92
CA TYR A 479 22.95 7.75 8.62
C TYR A 479 22.13 8.66 7.73
N ILE A 480 22.45 8.62 6.43
CA ILE A 480 21.66 9.25 5.37
C ILE A 480 21.39 8.23 4.28
N ASP A 481 20.24 8.39 3.63
CA ASP A 481 19.97 7.73 2.38
C ASP A 481 20.41 8.63 1.23
N LYS A 482 21.18 8.07 0.30
CA LYS A 482 21.56 8.72 -0.94
C LYS A 482 20.36 8.78 -1.88
N VAL A 483 20.11 9.98 -2.39
CA VAL A 483 18.99 10.27 -3.27
C VAL A 483 19.52 10.90 -4.57
N ALA A 484 19.12 10.34 -5.71
CA ALA A 484 19.38 10.95 -7.00
C ALA A 484 18.30 11.98 -7.31
N SER A 485 18.70 13.09 -7.94
CA SER A 485 17.83 14.12 -8.49
C SER A 485 18.64 15.02 -9.41
N ASN A 486 18.00 15.98 -10.07
CA ASN A 486 18.68 17.03 -10.82
C ASN A 486 17.84 18.32 -10.78
N SER A 487 18.42 19.43 -11.24
CA SER A 487 17.78 20.76 -11.20
C SER A 487 16.49 20.88 -12.01
N THR A 488 16.19 19.93 -12.91
CA THR A 488 14.94 19.90 -13.68
C THR A 488 13.86 19.01 -13.05
N ARG A 489 14.25 18.13 -12.11
CA ARG A 489 13.38 17.16 -11.45
C ARG A 489 13.06 17.54 -10.00
N SER A 490 14.03 18.09 -9.27
CA SER A 490 13.92 18.40 -7.85
C SER A 490 12.75 19.35 -7.59
N THR A 491 11.95 19.02 -6.58
CA THR A 491 10.87 19.86 -6.04
C THR A 491 11.24 20.50 -4.70
N ALA A 492 12.51 20.44 -4.30
CA ALA A 492 12.97 20.99 -3.02
C ALA A 492 12.97 22.53 -3.03
N VAL A 493 12.67 23.12 -1.88
CA VAL A 493 12.46 24.56 -1.71
C VAL A 493 13.41 25.16 -0.67
N ASP A 494 13.66 26.47 -0.78
CA ASP A 494 14.58 27.23 0.08
C ASP A 494 14.01 28.57 0.58
N ASP A 495 12.75 28.88 0.28
CA ASP A 495 12.08 30.13 0.68
C ASP A 495 10.93 29.82 1.65
N PHE A 496 11.16 30.04 2.94
CA PHE A 496 10.25 29.68 4.02
C PHE A 496 9.65 30.89 4.70
N THR A 497 8.33 30.90 4.85
CA THR A 497 7.60 31.89 5.65
C THR A 497 6.63 31.18 6.58
N ALA A 498 7.07 30.95 7.82
CA ALA A 498 6.29 30.27 8.85
C ALA A 498 4.87 30.85 8.98
N GLY A 499 3.85 29.97 8.90
CA GLY A 499 2.46 30.33 9.18
C GLY A 499 2.25 30.77 10.63
N GLY A 500 3.11 30.33 11.55
CA GLY A 500 2.91 30.50 12.98
C GLY A 500 2.05 29.35 13.53
N ALA A 501 2.26 29.01 14.80
CA ALA A 501 1.61 27.87 15.42
C ALA A 501 0.11 28.08 15.58
N VAL A 502 -0.66 27.04 15.31
CA VAL A 502 -2.09 26.95 15.59
C VAL A 502 -2.29 26.65 17.09
N GLY A 503 -3.42 27.09 17.62
CA GLY A 503 -3.78 26.90 19.02
C GLY A 503 -3.35 28.06 19.91
N GLY A 504 -3.08 29.22 19.32
CA GLY A 504 -2.80 30.45 20.04
C GLY A 504 -4.03 31.01 20.76
N ALA A 505 -3.86 32.11 21.49
CA ALA A 505 -4.94 32.72 22.28
C ALA A 505 -6.19 33.09 21.47
N SER A 506 -6.04 33.46 20.19
CA SER A 506 -7.18 33.76 19.29
C SER A 506 -7.97 32.51 18.91
N ASP A 507 -7.28 31.40 18.70
CA ASP A 507 -7.91 30.13 18.34
C ASP A 507 -8.64 29.58 19.57
N LEU A 508 -8.01 29.67 20.74
CA LEU A 508 -8.61 29.32 22.02
C LEU A 508 -9.85 30.16 22.33
N GLU A 509 -9.83 31.47 22.06
CA GLU A 509 -11.01 32.35 22.20
C GLU A 509 -12.14 31.92 21.25
N THR A 510 -11.81 31.56 20.01
CA THR A 510 -12.77 31.10 19.01
C THR A 510 -13.43 29.79 19.42
N ILE A 511 -12.63 28.78 19.81
CA ILE A 511 -13.12 27.47 20.24
C ILE A 511 -13.92 27.57 21.54
N ASN A 512 -13.48 28.35 22.53
CA ASN A 512 -14.28 28.59 23.73
C ASN A 512 -15.61 29.27 23.39
N GLY A 513 -15.65 30.16 22.40
CA GLY A 513 -16.89 30.72 21.86
C GLY A 513 -17.84 29.63 21.33
N ILE A 514 -17.32 28.68 20.53
CA ILE A 514 -18.09 27.55 20.00
C ILE A 514 -18.61 26.66 21.14
N ILE A 515 -17.78 26.32 22.13
CA ILE A 515 -18.19 25.52 23.30
C ILE A 515 -19.31 26.22 24.07
N GLN A 516 -19.22 27.54 24.26
CA GLN A 516 -20.25 28.31 24.94
C GLN A 516 -21.55 28.36 24.12
N ASP A 517 -21.47 28.54 22.81
CA ASP A 517 -22.63 28.51 21.91
C ASP A 517 -23.31 27.13 21.90
N LEU A 518 -22.54 26.04 21.93
CA LEU A 518 -23.06 24.69 22.13
C LEU A 518 -23.80 24.58 23.46
N GLY A 519 -23.20 25.05 24.55
CA GLY A 519 -23.82 25.04 25.87
C GLY A 519 -25.11 25.87 25.93
N ASP A 520 -25.14 27.04 25.28
CA ASP A 520 -26.27 27.97 25.28
C ASP A 520 -27.42 27.53 24.37
N THR A 521 -27.11 26.87 23.26
CA THR A 521 -28.09 26.46 22.26
C THR A 521 -28.67 25.09 22.56
N ASN A 522 -27.87 24.16 23.06
CA ASN A 522 -28.27 22.78 23.28
C ASN A 522 -28.36 22.46 24.78
N THR A 523 -29.54 22.07 25.24
CA THR A 523 -29.79 21.82 26.68
C THR A 523 -28.93 20.66 27.23
N TYR A 524 -28.55 19.70 26.37
CA TYR A 524 -27.70 18.57 26.72
C TYR A 524 -26.22 18.96 26.88
N PHE A 525 -25.82 20.13 26.37
CA PHE A 525 -24.48 20.72 26.53
C PHE A 525 -24.40 21.72 27.69
N SER A 526 -25.46 21.89 28.49
CA SER A 526 -25.47 22.91 29.55
C SER A 526 -24.35 22.77 30.59
N PHE A 527 -23.76 21.57 30.77
CA PHE A 527 -22.63 21.34 31.65
C PHE A 527 -21.31 21.97 31.14
N VAL A 528 -21.14 22.17 29.82
CA VAL A 528 -19.94 22.85 29.28
C VAL A 528 -19.97 24.36 29.47
N LYS A 529 -21.10 24.96 29.85
CA LYS A 529 -21.20 26.42 30.11
C LYS A 529 -20.20 26.90 31.16
N SER A 530 -19.87 26.04 32.12
CA SER A 530 -18.89 26.35 33.17
C SER A 530 -17.46 25.92 32.84
N VAL A 531 -17.23 25.34 31.67
CA VAL A 531 -15.92 24.86 31.21
C VAL A 531 -15.33 25.91 30.27
N GLU A 532 -14.10 26.32 30.55
CA GLU A 532 -13.27 27.14 29.69
C GLU A 532 -11.97 26.36 29.50
N ILE A 533 -11.63 26.04 28.26
CA ILE A 533 -10.39 25.34 27.98
C ILE A 533 -9.22 26.34 28.02
N GLU A 534 -8.13 25.95 28.67
CA GLU A 534 -6.88 26.74 28.78
C GLU A 534 -5.83 26.31 27.74
N GLY A 535 -6.04 25.16 27.09
CA GLY A 535 -5.16 24.55 26.10
C GLY A 535 -5.84 23.40 25.35
N PHE A 536 -5.30 23.08 24.18
CA PHE A 536 -5.73 21.97 23.32
C PHE A 536 -5.13 20.64 23.77
N SER A 537 -5.81 19.55 23.43
CA SER A 537 -5.47 18.18 23.82
C SER A 537 -5.43 17.93 25.33
N GLU A 538 -5.88 18.88 26.14
CA GLU A 538 -6.07 18.73 27.58
C GLU A 538 -7.48 18.23 27.90
N GLU A 539 -7.60 17.45 28.97
CA GLU A 539 -8.86 16.91 29.46
C GLU A 539 -9.42 17.78 30.60
N TYR A 540 -10.69 18.17 30.45
CA TYR A 540 -11.43 18.99 31.41
C TYR A 540 -12.59 18.19 31.96
N THR A 541 -12.39 17.60 33.14
CA THR A 541 -13.39 16.73 33.77
C THR A 541 -14.24 17.48 34.79
N VAL A 542 -15.57 17.38 34.62
CA VAL A 542 -16.57 17.78 35.61
C VAL A 542 -17.16 16.52 36.24
N THR A 543 -16.77 16.23 37.49
CA THR A 543 -17.34 15.12 38.26
C THR A 543 -18.69 15.50 38.84
N THR A 544 -19.71 14.74 38.46
CA THR A 544 -21.02 14.74 39.11
C THR A 544 -21.14 13.50 39.99
N PRO A 545 -22.16 13.41 40.85
CA PRO A 545 -22.30 12.22 41.69
C PRO A 545 -22.66 10.90 40.99
N ALA A 546 -23.03 10.95 39.70
CA ALA A 546 -23.47 9.78 38.93
C ALA A 546 -22.59 9.52 37.70
N ALA A 547 -21.87 10.54 37.23
CA ALA A 547 -21.02 10.45 36.05
C ALA A 547 -19.92 11.51 36.06
N ASP A 548 -18.81 11.20 35.41
CA ASP A 548 -17.75 12.14 35.07
C ASP A 548 -17.93 12.58 33.62
N PHE A 549 -17.93 13.90 33.39
CA PHE A 549 -18.02 14.49 32.06
C PHE A 549 -16.66 15.04 31.69
N THR A 550 -15.99 14.45 30.70
CA THR A 550 -14.68 14.90 30.23
C THR A 550 -14.83 15.58 28.88
N LEU A 551 -14.40 16.83 28.80
CA LEU A 551 -14.27 17.57 27.55
C LEU A 551 -12.81 17.56 27.12
N LYS A 552 -12.55 17.27 25.85
CA LYS A 552 -11.24 17.42 25.21
C LYS A 552 -11.45 18.11 23.87
N VAL A 553 -10.54 19.02 23.51
CA VAL A 553 -10.53 19.60 22.16
C VAL A 553 -9.19 19.36 21.50
N ASP A 554 -9.20 18.65 20.40
CA ASP A 554 -8.03 18.42 19.56
C ASP A 554 -8.12 19.26 18.29
N LEU A 555 -6.97 19.73 17.81
CA LEU A 555 -6.87 20.42 16.53
C LEU A 555 -6.16 19.52 15.53
N GLU A 556 -6.70 19.46 14.31
CA GLU A 556 -6.11 18.93 13.09
C GLU A 556 -5.10 17.77 13.31
N GLY A 557 -3.82 18.09 13.57
CA GLY A 557 -2.75 17.11 13.75
C GLY A 557 -2.87 16.21 14.98
N SER A 558 -3.73 16.55 15.95
CA SER A 558 -3.95 15.81 17.19
C SER A 558 -5.28 15.05 17.24
N ILE A 559 -6.10 15.17 16.19
CA ILE A 559 -7.40 14.51 16.13
C ILE A 559 -7.19 12.99 15.98
N SER A 560 -7.97 12.21 16.76
CA SER A 560 -7.90 10.75 16.78
C SER A 560 -8.64 10.13 15.57
N ASP A 561 -8.06 9.05 15.05
CA ASP A 561 -8.60 8.27 13.93
C ASP A 561 -9.51 7.11 14.40
N ASP A 562 -9.59 6.87 15.72
CA ASP A 562 -10.30 5.72 16.30
C ASP A 562 -11.70 6.13 16.77
N ASP A 563 -12.74 5.63 16.09
CA ASP A 563 -14.15 5.93 16.37
C ASP A 563 -14.85 4.84 17.22
N GLY A 564 -14.13 3.82 17.69
CA GLY A 564 -14.69 2.74 18.52
C GLY A 564 -15.47 1.67 17.74
N ASP A 565 -15.94 0.64 18.45
CA ASP A 565 -16.56 -0.58 17.87
C ASP A 565 -17.99 -0.34 17.32
N VAL A 566 -18.71 0.72 17.76
CA VAL A 566 -20.09 1.03 17.33
C VAL A 566 -20.31 2.55 17.24
N SER A 567 -19.84 3.15 16.14
CA SER A 567 -20.07 4.58 15.88
C SER A 567 -21.30 4.83 14.99
N VAL A 568 -22.08 5.86 15.34
CA VAL A 568 -23.05 6.48 14.43
C VAL A 568 -22.54 7.86 14.07
N SER A 569 -22.30 8.09 12.78
CA SER A 569 -21.80 9.37 12.26
C SER A 569 -22.86 10.10 11.45
N TYR A 570 -22.90 11.42 11.58
CA TYR A 570 -23.87 12.32 11.00
C TYR A 570 -23.16 13.46 10.29
N ASN A 571 -23.40 13.58 8.98
CA ASN A 571 -22.87 14.69 8.19
C ASN A 571 -23.74 15.94 8.40
N VAL A 572 -23.07 17.05 8.72
CA VAL A 572 -23.65 18.38 8.87
C VAL A 572 -23.31 19.23 7.65
N SER A 573 -24.35 19.80 7.03
CA SER A 573 -24.20 20.76 5.94
C SER A 573 -25.22 21.89 6.05
N ASP A 574 -24.76 23.13 5.87
CA ASP A 574 -25.59 24.34 5.95
C ASP A 574 -26.46 24.39 7.23
N GLY A 575 -25.91 23.93 8.35
CA GLY A 575 -26.56 23.90 9.66
C GLY A 575 -27.63 22.79 9.81
N ASN A 576 -27.66 21.81 8.91
CA ASN A 576 -28.63 20.72 8.94
C ASN A 576 -27.94 19.35 8.93
N VAL A 577 -28.55 18.39 9.61
CA VAL A 577 -28.09 17.01 9.64
C VAL A 577 -28.82 16.20 8.56
N SER A 578 -28.07 15.41 7.77
CA SER A 578 -28.68 14.37 6.93
C SER A 578 -28.90 13.11 7.78
N PHE A 579 -30.16 12.70 7.98
CA PHE A 579 -30.51 11.66 8.95
C PHE A 579 -31.39 10.56 8.36
N SER A 580 -31.01 9.30 8.62
CA SER A 580 -31.92 8.16 8.64
C SER A 580 -31.57 7.24 9.82
N VAL A 581 -32.45 7.14 10.81
CA VAL A 581 -32.39 6.03 11.79
C VAL A 581 -32.90 4.76 11.13
N SER A 582 -32.30 3.63 11.51
CA SER A 582 -32.87 2.32 11.19
C SER A 582 -34.28 2.19 11.76
N ASP A 583 -35.12 1.38 11.13
CA ASP A 583 -36.51 1.15 11.56
C ASP A 583 -36.58 0.69 13.04
N ALA A 584 -35.57 -0.06 13.50
CA ALA A 584 -35.46 -0.55 14.87
C ALA A 584 -35.23 0.57 15.90
N ILE A 585 -34.32 1.51 15.61
CA ILE A 585 -34.08 2.67 16.50
C ILE A 585 -35.31 3.58 16.50
N GLN A 586 -35.99 3.72 15.35
CA GLN A 586 -37.17 4.55 15.22
C GLN A 586 -38.38 4.01 15.99
N GLU A 587 -38.61 2.69 15.96
CA GLU A 587 -39.64 2.02 16.76
C GLU A 587 -39.38 2.22 18.26
N LEU A 588 -38.13 2.14 18.68
CA LEU A 588 -37.74 2.24 20.08
C LEU A 588 -37.81 3.66 20.67
N LEU A 589 -37.44 4.67 19.89
CA LEU A 589 -37.64 6.08 20.24
C LEU A 589 -39.13 6.44 20.30
N THR A 590 -39.98 5.74 19.53
CA THR A 590 -41.43 5.92 19.55
C THR A 590 -42.06 5.28 20.79
N GLU A 591 -41.55 4.14 21.25
CA GLU A 591 -42.01 3.46 22.47
C GLU A 591 -41.65 4.20 23.76
N ASN A 592 -40.61 5.04 23.73
CA ASN A 592 -40.06 5.76 24.90
C ASN A 592 -40.22 7.30 24.84
N GLU A 593 -41.19 7.79 24.05
CA GLU A 593 -41.47 9.22 23.79
C GLU A 593 -41.58 10.11 25.06
N SER A 594 -41.91 9.52 26.22
CA SER A 594 -42.00 10.22 27.51
C SER A 594 -40.67 10.52 28.22
N ALA A 595 -39.56 9.93 27.77
CA ALA A 595 -38.22 10.13 28.35
C ALA A 595 -37.28 10.90 27.40
N LEU A 596 -37.23 10.48 26.13
CA LEU A 596 -36.55 11.16 25.03
C LEU A 596 -37.21 10.75 23.72
N GLY A 597 -37.93 11.67 23.07
CA GLY A 597 -38.56 11.36 21.79
C GLY A 597 -37.56 11.41 20.64
N ALA A 598 -37.84 10.70 19.53
CA ALA A 598 -37.05 10.82 18.30
C ALA A 598 -36.89 12.28 17.85
N SER A 599 -37.93 13.09 18.04
CA SER A 599 -37.90 14.53 17.77
C SER A 599 -36.93 15.30 18.65
N ASP A 600 -36.75 14.91 19.91
CA ASP A 600 -35.88 15.63 20.85
C ASP A 600 -34.41 15.40 20.51
N MET A 601 -34.05 14.17 20.11
CA MET A 601 -32.71 13.84 19.63
C MET A 601 -32.42 14.50 18.29
N THR A 602 -33.37 14.47 17.33
CA THR A 602 -33.23 15.19 16.06
C THR A 602 -33.10 16.70 16.26
N ASN A 603 -33.86 17.29 17.19
CA ASN A 603 -33.74 18.71 17.52
C ASN A 603 -32.37 19.02 18.14
N ALA A 604 -31.90 18.20 19.07
CA ALA A 604 -30.58 18.36 19.69
C ALA A 604 -29.45 18.31 18.65
N MET A 605 -29.49 17.34 17.73
CA MET A 605 -28.50 17.23 16.66
C MET A 605 -28.57 18.40 15.68
N ASN A 606 -29.78 18.90 15.36
CA ASN A 606 -29.95 20.10 14.54
C ASN A 606 -29.48 21.37 15.26
N GLU A 607 -29.62 21.47 16.58
CA GLU A 607 -29.10 22.57 17.39
C GLU A 607 -27.56 22.59 17.36
N ILE A 608 -26.90 21.43 17.50
CA ILE A 608 -25.43 21.30 17.37
C ILE A 608 -25.01 21.65 15.94
N ALA A 609 -25.70 21.09 14.95
CA ALA A 609 -25.46 21.38 13.53
C ALA A 609 -25.58 22.87 13.23
N GLY A 610 -26.54 23.57 13.83
CA GLY A 610 -26.71 25.01 13.71
C GLY A 610 -25.54 25.83 14.28
N VAL A 611 -24.82 25.31 15.28
CA VAL A 611 -23.63 25.97 15.84
C VAL A 611 -22.42 25.76 14.93
N ILE A 612 -22.12 24.51 14.55
CA ILE A 612 -20.91 24.21 13.75
C ILE A 612 -21.08 24.51 12.25
N THR A 613 -22.32 24.60 11.78
CA THR A 613 -22.74 24.85 10.39
C THR A 613 -22.35 23.76 9.38
N ASN A 614 -21.11 23.29 9.36
CA ASN A 614 -20.63 22.20 8.50
C ASN A 614 -19.65 21.31 9.28
N GLY A 615 -19.62 20.02 8.98
CA GLY A 615 -18.71 19.07 9.63
C GLY A 615 -19.40 17.75 9.94
N ASP A 616 -18.93 17.05 10.95
CA ASP A 616 -19.44 15.74 11.35
C ASP A 616 -19.75 15.70 12.85
N ILE A 617 -20.79 14.95 13.20
CA ILE A 617 -21.09 14.59 14.58
C ILE A 617 -21.05 13.07 14.63
N SER A 618 -20.29 12.48 15.55
CA SER A 618 -20.29 11.04 15.76
C SER A 618 -20.48 10.69 17.22
N SER A 619 -21.11 9.54 17.49
CA SER A 619 -21.27 9.03 18.85
C SER A 619 -20.94 7.55 18.91
N ASP A 620 -20.20 7.15 19.95
CA ASP A 620 -19.87 5.76 20.28
C ASP A 620 -20.25 5.46 21.74
N THR A 621 -20.45 4.18 22.05
CA THR A 621 -20.68 3.72 23.43
C THR A 621 -19.82 2.51 23.72
N SER A 622 -18.92 2.65 24.70
CA SER A 622 -18.06 1.57 25.16
C SER A 622 -18.46 1.13 26.58
N ILE A 623 -18.24 -0.16 26.88
CA ILE A 623 -18.57 -0.74 28.18
C ILE A 623 -17.33 -1.41 28.76
N GLU A 624 -16.87 -0.90 29.88
CA GLU A 624 -15.69 -1.38 30.60
C GLU A 624 -16.08 -1.97 31.96
N ALA A 625 -15.15 -2.67 32.62
CA ALA A 625 -15.35 -3.17 33.98
C ALA A 625 -15.57 -2.05 35.02
N SER A 626 -15.10 -0.84 34.70
CA SER A 626 -15.19 0.39 35.51
C SER A 626 -16.54 1.10 35.38
N GLY A 627 -17.29 0.89 34.29
CA GLY A 627 -18.53 1.59 34.00
C GLY A 627 -18.90 1.58 32.52
N MET A 628 -19.95 2.33 32.18
CA MET A 628 -20.33 2.61 30.79
C MET A 628 -19.77 3.98 30.40
N ILE A 629 -19.23 4.09 29.20
CA ILE A 629 -18.71 5.35 28.65
C ILE A 629 -19.51 5.67 27.38
N ILE A 630 -20.00 6.90 27.28
CA ILE A 630 -20.61 7.43 26.05
C ILE A 630 -19.70 8.54 25.53
N THR A 631 -19.29 8.43 24.28
CA THR A 631 -18.43 9.41 23.62
C THR A 631 -19.21 10.10 22.50
N LEU A 632 -19.21 11.43 22.50
CA LEU A 632 -19.74 12.27 21.43
C LEU A 632 -18.60 13.11 20.87
N LYS A 633 -18.33 12.99 19.58
CA LYS A 633 -17.34 13.79 18.86
C LYS A 633 -18.04 14.76 17.92
N ILE A 634 -17.56 15.99 17.89
CA ILE A 634 -18.01 17.03 16.96
C ILE A 634 -16.79 17.52 16.20
N LYS A 635 -16.75 17.26 14.90
CA LYS A 635 -15.71 17.71 13.97
C LYS A 635 -16.23 18.86 13.11
N SER A 636 -15.46 19.92 12.98
CA SER A 636 -15.78 21.07 12.13
C SER A 636 -14.51 21.88 11.89
N THR A 637 -14.57 22.92 11.06
CA THR A 637 -13.46 23.84 10.85
C THR A 637 -13.71 25.22 11.47
N PHE A 638 -12.62 25.94 11.73
CA PHE A 638 -12.61 27.38 12.03
C PHE A 638 -11.50 28.08 11.23
N GLU A 639 -11.63 29.39 11.06
CA GLU A 639 -10.65 30.18 10.31
C GLU A 639 -9.51 30.65 11.23
N HIS A 640 -8.29 30.20 10.95
CA HIS A 640 -7.07 30.64 11.62
C HIS A 640 -6.34 31.69 10.76
N ALA A 641 -6.14 32.88 11.30
CA ALA A 641 -5.34 33.93 10.66
C ALA A 641 -3.86 33.75 11.01
N ALA A 642 -3.13 33.11 10.10
CA ALA A 642 -1.70 32.85 10.24
C ALA A 642 -0.85 34.14 10.18
N SER A 643 0.30 34.10 10.83
CA SER A 643 1.28 35.18 10.89
C SER A 643 1.92 35.52 9.53
N ASN A 644 1.83 34.60 8.56
CA ASN A 644 2.20 34.83 7.16
C ASN A 644 1.16 35.69 6.39
N GLY A 645 0.07 36.10 7.04
CA GLY A 645 -0.98 36.94 6.46
C GLY A 645 -2.05 36.19 5.68
N LYS A 646 -2.02 34.85 5.70
CA LYS A 646 -3.06 33.99 5.13
C LYS A 646 -4.08 33.57 6.18
N THR A 647 -5.20 33.04 5.71
CA THR A 647 -6.20 32.42 6.57
C THR A 647 -6.35 30.97 6.13
N TYR A 648 -6.26 30.06 7.08
CA TYR A 648 -6.38 28.63 6.88
C TYR A 648 -7.63 28.13 7.59
N SER A 649 -8.32 27.17 6.98
CA SER A 649 -9.43 26.47 7.63
C SER A 649 -8.82 25.32 8.41
N ILE A 650 -8.90 25.38 9.74
CA ILE A 650 -8.32 24.40 10.66
C ILE A 650 -9.45 23.55 11.22
N GLU A 651 -9.31 22.23 11.13
CA GLU A 651 -10.21 21.27 11.75
C GLU A 651 -10.01 21.23 13.28
N TYR A 652 -11.12 21.15 14.00
CA TYR A 652 -11.14 20.85 15.42
C TYR A 652 -12.09 19.68 15.68
N GLU A 653 -11.75 18.86 16.67
CA GLU A 653 -12.62 17.83 17.24
C GLU A 653 -12.90 18.18 18.70
N ILE A 654 -14.18 18.43 19.02
CA ILE A 654 -14.64 18.44 20.41
C ILE A 654 -15.05 17.02 20.77
N THR A 655 -14.30 16.39 21.66
CA THR A 655 -14.65 15.10 22.26
C THR A 655 -15.29 15.33 23.62
N LEU A 656 -16.50 14.84 23.77
CA LEU A 656 -17.22 14.77 25.02
C LEU A 656 -17.38 13.32 25.45
N GLU A 657 -16.76 12.96 26.57
CA GLU A 657 -16.90 11.65 27.18
C GLU A 657 -17.76 11.74 28.45
N VAL A 658 -18.69 10.80 28.62
CA VAL A 658 -19.50 10.65 29.82
C VAL A 658 -19.28 9.26 30.40
N GLN A 659 -18.52 9.19 31.49
CA GLN A 659 -18.27 7.95 32.22
C GLN A 659 -19.23 7.82 33.40
N PHE A 660 -20.11 6.82 33.37
CA PHE A 660 -21.08 6.57 34.43
C PHE A 660 -20.48 5.72 35.56
N HIS A 661 -20.70 6.15 36.80
CA HIS A 661 -20.22 5.46 38.00
C HIS A 661 -21.32 5.30 39.05
N GLU A 662 -21.12 4.37 39.98
CA GLU A 662 -22.10 4.07 41.03
C GLU A 662 -22.21 5.21 42.07
N PHE A 663 -23.43 5.49 42.52
CA PHE A 663 -23.65 6.36 43.67
C PHE A 663 -22.99 5.77 44.92
N THR A 664 -22.16 6.58 45.58
CA THR A 664 -21.51 6.23 46.86
C THR A 664 -22.03 7.10 48.01
N ASN A 665 -21.92 6.61 49.25
CA ASN A 665 -22.38 7.35 50.42
C ASN A 665 -21.34 8.39 50.88
N PRO A 666 -21.75 9.61 51.28
CA PRO A 666 -23.13 10.09 51.42
C PRO A 666 -23.78 10.46 50.07
N LEU A 667 -25.05 10.08 49.90
CA LEU A 667 -25.80 10.35 48.67
C LEU A 667 -25.96 11.86 48.39
N PRO A 668 -26.06 12.24 47.11
CA PRO A 668 -26.32 13.62 46.70
C PRO A 668 -27.61 14.18 47.28
N VAL A 669 -27.63 15.50 47.45
CA VAL A 669 -28.84 16.23 47.82
C VAL A 669 -29.88 16.00 46.71
N ASN A 670 -31.03 15.43 47.06
CA ASN A 670 -32.15 15.04 46.17
C ASN A 670 -32.11 13.61 45.60
N VAL A 671 -31.09 12.80 45.88
CA VAL A 671 -31.09 11.37 45.52
C VAL A 671 -31.56 10.54 46.71
N THR A 672 -32.67 9.82 46.57
CA THR A 672 -33.12 8.88 47.61
C THR A 672 -32.30 7.59 47.56
N GLN A 673 -32.22 6.89 48.70
CA GLN A 673 -31.55 5.59 48.76
C GLN A 673 -32.15 4.57 47.78
N THR A 674 -33.45 4.63 47.52
CA THR A 674 -34.12 3.77 46.54
C THR A 674 -33.64 4.06 45.13
N GLN A 675 -33.60 5.34 44.72
CA GLN A 675 -33.10 5.74 43.41
C GLN A 675 -31.63 5.37 43.21
N ALA A 676 -30.79 5.59 44.22
CA ALA A 676 -29.37 5.20 44.16
C ALA A 676 -29.19 3.69 43.99
N THR A 677 -30.00 2.88 44.70
CA THR A 677 -29.95 1.42 44.59
C THR A 677 -30.47 0.94 43.24
N GLU A 678 -31.56 1.51 42.71
CA GLU A 678 -32.09 1.17 41.38
C GLU A 678 -31.09 1.52 40.28
N TYR A 679 -30.50 2.72 40.32
CA TYR A 679 -29.49 3.15 39.37
C TYR A 679 -28.24 2.27 39.42
N ASN A 680 -27.64 2.05 40.60
CA ASN A 680 -26.44 1.21 40.72
C ASN A 680 -26.73 -0.21 40.22
N GLN A 681 -27.89 -0.79 40.56
CA GLN A 681 -28.26 -2.13 40.12
C GLN A 681 -28.40 -2.22 38.59
N GLN A 682 -28.97 -1.18 37.95
CA GLN A 682 -29.04 -1.10 36.50
C GLN A 682 -27.63 -1.00 35.90
N LEU A 683 -26.80 -0.05 36.35
CA LEU A 683 -25.42 0.10 35.87
C LEU A 683 -24.61 -1.21 36.01
N THR A 684 -24.72 -1.91 37.15
CA THR A 684 -24.13 -3.24 37.32
C THR A 684 -24.66 -4.24 36.30
N THR A 685 -25.97 -4.24 36.03
CA THR A 685 -26.60 -5.12 35.04
C THR A 685 -26.06 -4.85 33.62
N ILE A 686 -25.86 -3.59 33.26
CA ILE A 686 -25.29 -3.18 31.96
C ILE A 686 -23.86 -3.73 31.82
N VAL A 687 -23.01 -3.41 32.79
CA VAL A 687 -21.59 -3.80 32.80
C VAL A 687 -21.43 -5.33 32.81
N THR A 688 -22.27 -6.04 33.56
CA THR A 688 -22.22 -7.52 33.63
C THR A 688 -22.82 -8.22 32.42
N THR A 689 -23.93 -7.72 31.86
CA THR A 689 -24.59 -8.33 30.69
C THR A 689 -23.80 -8.09 29.41
N ALA A 690 -23.21 -6.89 29.23
CA ALA A 690 -22.37 -6.58 28.09
C ALA A 690 -21.04 -7.37 28.12
N SER A 691 -20.40 -7.48 29.29
CA SER A 691 -19.21 -8.32 29.44
C SER A 691 -19.50 -9.81 29.23
N GLU A 692 -20.68 -10.32 29.59
CA GLU A 692 -21.09 -11.70 29.30
C GLU A 692 -21.39 -11.94 27.80
N ASN A 693 -21.91 -10.96 27.07
CA ASN A 693 -22.21 -11.09 25.65
C ASN A 693 -20.98 -10.95 24.74
N ALA A 694 -20.04 -10.05 25.06
CA ALA A 694 -18.75 -9.98 24.35
C ALA A 694 -17.89 -11.24 24.59
N LEU A 695 -17.90 -11.77 25.83
CA LEU A 695 -17.13 -12.97 26.19
C LEU A 695 -17.75 -14.27 25.65
N ASN A 696 -19.07 -14.32 25.42
CA ASN A 696 -19.73 -15.44 24.74
C ASN A 696 -19.56 -15.38 23.22
N TYR A 697 -19.47 -14.18 22.63
CA TYR A 697 -19.15 -14.01 21.22
C TYR A 697 -17.70 -14.43 20.92
N LEU A 698 -16.73 -14.02 21.75
CA LEU A 698 -15.32 -14.46 21.67
C LEU A 698 -15.11 -15.95 21.94
N LYS A 699 -15.97 -16.60 22.75
CA LYS A 699 -15.93 -18.06 22.98
C LYS A 699 -16.57 -18.89 21.87
N ASN A 700 -17.33 -18.28 20.96
CA ASN A 700 -18.12 -18.97 19.93
C ASN A 700 -17.55 -18.85 18.49
N LEU A 701 -16.43 -18.15 18.29
CA LEU A 701 -15.61 -18.16 17.09
C LEU A 701 -14.41 -19.12 17.30
N GLN A 702 -14.35 -20.41 16.96
CA GLN A 702 -15.17 -21.34 16.18
C GLN A 702 -15.00 -22.77 16.81
N PRO A 703 -15.66 -23.84 16.29
CA PRO A 703 -14.93 -24.59 15.25
C PRO A 703 -15.68 -24.88 13.94
N ASP A 704 -17.01 -24.97 13.86
CA ASP A 704 -17.65 -25.46 12.61
C ASP A 704 -19.10 -24.97 12.51
N LEU A 705 -19.45 -24.20 11.45
CA LEU A 705 -20.72 -24.25 10.69
C LEU A 705 -21.11 -22.92 10.02
N GLN A 706 -21.27 -23.05 8.71
CA GLN A 706 -21.93 -22.24 7.68
C GLN A 706 -23.24 -21.47 8.01
N PHE A 707 -23.37 -20.31 7.35
CA PHE A 707 -24.57 -19.66 6.78
C PHE A 707 -25.54 -18.79 7.62
N VAL A 708 -25.62 -17.52 7.17
CA VAL A 708 -26.70 -16.49 7.21
C VAL A 708 -26.89 -15.64 8.50
N PRO A 709 -26.86 -14.29 8.37
CA PRO A 709 -26.94 -13.36 9.50
C PRO A 709 -28.38 -13.07 9.94
N THR A 710 -28.59 -12.95 11.25
CA THR A 710 -29.41 -11.91 11.93
C THR A 710 -29.40 -12.20 13.43
N PRO A 711 -29.16 -11.18 14.28
CA PRO A 711 -30.04 -11.07 15.44
C PRO A 711 -30.39 -9.61 15.78
N ALA A 712 -31.66 -9.28 15.59
CA ALA A 712 -32.35 -8.08 16.04
C ALA A 712 -32.58 -8.03 17.57
N TYR A 713 -31.59 -8.42 18.38
CA TYR A 713 -31.71 -8.48 19.85
C TYR A 713 -30.72 -7.59 20.60
N THR A 714 -29.71 -7.02 19.93
CA THR A 714 -28.69 -6.15 20.56
C THR A 714 -29.10 -4.68 20.60
N GLU A 715 -29.75 -4.17 19.54
CA GLU A 715 -30.10 -2.75 19.44
C GLU A 715 -31.19 -2.32 20.44
N SER A 716 -32.13 -3.22 20.79
CA SER A 716 -33.26 -2.81 21.63
C SER A 716 -32.89 -2.59 23.10
N LEU A 717 -32.01 -3.44 23.65
CA LEU A 717 -31.63 -3.37 25.05
C LEU A 717 -30.65 -2.21 25.31
N LEU A 718 -29.72 -1.96 24.38
CA LEU A 718 -28.77 -0.86 24.45
C LEU A 718 -29.47 0.50 24.34
N ALA A 719 -30.45 0.63 23.45
CA ALA A 719 -31.18 1.88 23.25
C ALA A 719 -32.18 2.19 24.38
N ASP A 720 -32.83 1.18 24.97
CA ASP A 720 -33.67 1.34 26.18
C ASP A 720 -32.82 1.78 27.40
N MET A 721 -31.56 1.33 27.45
CA MET A 721 -30.64 1.62 28.56
C MET A 721 -29.94 2.99 28.42
N LEU A 722 -29.55 3.39 27.21
CA LEU A 722 -28.99 4.72 26.93
C LEU A 722 -29.99 5.84 27.30
N MET A 723 -31.27 5.65 26.95
CA MET A 723 -32.32 6.63 27.23
C MET A 723 -32.68 6.77 28.72
N PHE A 724 -32.60 5.69 29.50
CA PHE A 724 -32.84 5.76 30.95
C PHE A 724 -31.67 6.44 31.70
N LEU A 725 -30.44 6.26 31.22
CA LEU A 725 -29.24 6.89 31.78
C LEU A 725 -29.16 8.38 31.47
N VAL A 726 -29.56 8.80 30.26
CA VAL A 726 -29.79 10.22 29.93
C VAL A 726 -30.96 10.79 30.77
N TYR A 727 -32.03 10.03 31.01
CA TYR A 727 -33.06 10.51 31.93
C TYR A 727 -32.52 10.68 33.38
N ALA A 728 -31.61 9.81 33.84
CA ALA A 728 -31.02 9.86 35.17
C ALA A 728 -30.00 11.00 35.34
N THR A 729 -29.07 11.22 34.41
CA THR A 729 -28.09 12.33 34.51
C THR A 729 -28.77 13.70 34.56
N PHE A 730 -29.84 13.90 33.80
CA PHE A 730 -30.48 15.22 33.65
C PHE A 730 -31.51 15.54 34.73
N THR A 731 -32.06 14.53 35.43
CA THR A 731 -32.95 14.76 36.58
C THR A 731 -32.16 15.10 37.86
N PHE A 732 -30.87 14.74 37.93
CA PHE A 732 -30.03 14.91 39.12
C PHE A 732 -28.88 15.94 38.96
N ALA A 733 -28.67 16.49 37.76
CA ALA A 733 -27.71 17.59 37.51
C ALA A 733 -28.25 19.02 37.77
N LEU A 734 -29.49 19.15 38.26
CA LEU A 734 -30.13 20.42 38.64
C LEU A 734 -30.23 20.64 40.16
#